data_AF-A0A1G3GZ42-F1
#
_entry.id   AF-A0A1G3GZ42-F1
#
_cell.length_a   1.000
_cell.length_b   1.000
_cell.length_c   1.000
_cell.angle_alpha   90.00
_cell.angle_beta   90.00
_cell.angle_gamma   90.00
#
_symmetry.space_group_name_H-M   'P 1'
#
loop_
_entity.id
_entity.type
_entity.pdbx_description
1 polymer ?
#
loop_
_entity_poly.entity_id
_entity_poly.type
_entity_poly.pdbx_seq_one_letter_code
_entity_poly.pdbx_strand_id
1 'polypeptide(L)'
;MTISLLFGVHAHQPVGNFPAVIDDAHVRSYGMFLRVMERYPEFRFSVHFSGWLLDVLFERFPDDMARLAAMTRRGQVEWFGSGDCEPVLAAIPHCDRVTQIATLSDKIERCFGMRPAGAWLTERVWESSVVPALVETGIRYVAVDDYHFLCAGEDGARLDSFYTTEEDGRCLDLFPISEAARYRLPFSPAAEAVAWLEALASQGHRASIYFDDIEKFGIWPETYEWVFEKGWLTQFVEGVLASPLIRTDTFADFHAREKTRGIVYLPTTSYIEMNEWTLPAPRAAAYHALVDTEKAAGRFELHKPFLRGGIWRNFMSRYPEANWMHKRMLGASQRLAALPAPQRSAAMQEHLHRAQANDAYWHGLFGGLYLPHLRRAVWNNLLALEATLATVAPAPTFESVDLDHDGHLETVLRNGHLQAFVRDDGDATLVELSSLVLAHNFGDTLRAYGEAYHAKIDQAQTAHAEHGAGIASAHDRVAFLHTIVPGDATPDLRPRGIFLDRLCSADGPLRALDDYRAGNREGTWIAGGEGWRLEKSYRLEADSLSVIFRTEGDAFPALIETELNLALPSCDGYGGRYVLASGDIPGGFGQPLELDEMLQLTLDDSELRGALRIETGLPVRLKAQPHRTVSQSEAGFEKIMQAVCIALAWSPLAGSEQRITLRVIPAT
;
A
#
# COMPACT_ATOMS: atom_id res chain seq x y z
N MET A 1 -41.02 -7.65 -16.01
CA MET A 1 -39.98 -8.66 -15.80
C MET A 1 -39.31 -8.34 -14.47
N THR A 2 -38.80 -9.33 -13.74
CA THR A 2 -38.05 -9.08 -12.50
C THR A 2 -36.58 -8.83 -12.80
N ILE A 3 -35.92 -7.97 -12.02
CA ILE A 3 -34.46 -7.79 -12.04
C ILE A 3 -33.81 -8.62 -10.93
N SER A 4 -32.62 -9.16 -11.19
CA SER A 4 -31.79 -9.80 -10.16
C SER A 4 -30.89 -8.75 -9.49
N LEU A 5 -30.95 -8.60 -8.17
CA LEU A 5 -29.96 -7.85 -7.41
C LEU A 5 -28.84 -8.82 -7.01
N LEU A 6 -27.64 -8.59 -7.55
CA LEU A 6 -26.42 -9.28 -7.13
C LEU A 6 -25.69 -8.35 -6.15
N PHE A 7 -25.87 -8.59 -4.86
CA PHE A 7 -25.34 -7.74 -3.79
C PHE A 7 -24.12 -8.40 -3.15
N GLY A 8 -22.93 -7.89 -3.48
CA GLY A 8 -21.65 -8.31 -2.91
C GLY A 8 -21.07 -7.27 -1.95
N VAL A 9 -20.37 -7.71 -0.91
CA VAL A 9 -19.60 -6.84 -0.02
C VAL A 9 -18.18 -7.36 0.15
N HIS A 10 -17.21 -6.44 0.15
CA HIS A 10 -15.78 -6.70 0.28
C HIS A 10 -15.29 -6.21 1.64
N ALA A 11 -14.70 -7.09 2.45
CA ALA A 11 -14.14 -6.78 3.75
C ALA A 11 -12.63 -6.99 3.74
N HIS A 12 -11.89 -5.92 3.97
CA HIS A 12 -10.43 -5.97 3.99
C HIS A 12 -9.86 -5.07 5.08
N GLN A 13 -8.81 -5.56 5.71
CA GLN A 13 -7.91 -4.77 6.54
C GLN A 13 -6.47 -5.09 6.12
N PRO A 14 -5.59 -4.09 5.96
CA PRO A 14 -4.21 -4.30 5.54
C PRO A 14 -3.43 -5.16 6.52
N VAL A 15 -2.50 -5.98 6.01
CA VAL A 15 -1.55 -6.72 6.86
C VAL A 15 -0.74 -5.72 7.69
N GLY A 16 -0.75 -5.91 9.01
CA GLY A 16 -0.04 -5.03 9.95
C GLY A 16 -0.82 -3.81 10.41
N ASN A 17 -2.10 -3.71 10.07
CA ASN A 17 -2.97 -2.70 10.67
C ASN A 17 -3.14 -2.93 12.18
N PHE A 18 -3.47 -1.87 12.92
CA PHE A 18 -3.58 -1.93 14.38
C PHE A 18 -4.80 -2.75 14.83
N PRO A 19 -4.68 -3.60 15.87
CA PRO A 19 -5.81 -4.39 16.38
C PRO A 19 -7.05 -3.55 16.74
N ALA A 20 -6.84 -2.32 17.23
CA ALA A 20 -7.92 -1.40 17.57
C ALA A 20 -8.70 -0.91 16.34
N VAL A 21 -8.04 -0.76 15.17
CA VAL A 21 -8.72 -0.40 13.92
C VAL A 21 -9.59 -1.56 13.44
N ILE A 22 -9.08 -2.80 13.55
CA ILE A 22 -9.85 -4.01 13.20
C ILE A 22 -11.06 -4.18 14.14
N ASP A 23 -10.88 -3.90 15.44
CA ASP A 23 -11.98 -3.93 16.41
C ASP A 23 -13.07 -2.93 16.06
N ASP A 24 -12.69 -1.69 15.78
CA ASP A 24 -13.65 -0.65 15.40
C ASP A 24 -14.38 -1.03 14.11
N ALA A 25 -13.64 -1.52 13.11
CA ALA A 25 -14.17 -2.05 11.84
C ALA A 25 -15.22 -3.14 12.06
N HIS A 26 -14.92 -4.12 12.90
CA HIS A 26 -15.84 -5.20 13.19
C HIS A 26 -17.06 -4.75 13.99
N VAL A 27 -16.85 -3.96 15.04
CA VAL A 27 -17.92 -3.50 15.94
C VAL A 27 -18.89 -2.57 15.21
N ARG A 28 -18.39 -1.67 14.37
CA ARG A 28 -19.21 -0.65 13.70
C ARG A 28 -19.71 -1.08 12.33
N SER A 29 -19.02 -1.96 11.60
CA SER A 29 -19.44 -2.42 10.28
C SER A 29 -19.66 -3.94 10.26
N TYR A 30 -18.62 -4.76 10.26
CA TYR A 30 -18.73 -6.17 9.84
C TYR A 30 -19.74 -6.96 10.69
N GLY A 31 -19.58 -6.94 12.01
CA GLY A 31 -20.48 -7.63 12.92
C GLY A 31 -21.90 -7.06 12.88
N MET A 32 -22.05 -5.73 12.73
CA MET A 32 -23.38 -5.09 12.64
C MET A 32 -24.11 -5.48 11.36
N PHE A 33 -23.40 -5.44 10.23
CA PHE A 33 -23.91 -5.89 8.95
C PHE A 33 -24.37 -7.36 9.02
N LEU A 34 -23.51 -8.26 9.51
CA LEU A 34 -23.82 -9.69 9.64
C LEU A 34 -25.06 -9.94 10.51
N ARG A 35 -25.18 -9.25 11.65
CA ARG A 35 -26.35 -9.38 12.56
C ARG A 35 -27.64 -8.87 11.93
N VAL A 36 -27.60 -7.84 11.09
CA VAL A 36 -28.78 -7.38 10.34
C VAL A 36 -29.16 -8.41 9.29
N MET A 37 -28.21 -8.83 8.45
CA MET A 37 -28.46 -9.77 7.34
C MET A 37 -28.96 -11.13 7.81
N GLU A 38 -28.49 -11.61 8.97
CA GLU A 38 -28.92 -12.90 9.54
C GLU A 38 -30.44 -12.96 9.78
N ARG A 39 -31.09 -11.82 10.05
CA ARG A 39 -32.53 -11.74 10.32
C ARG A 39 -33.39 -11.94 9.07
N TYR A 40 -32.81 -11.87 7.87
CA TYR A 40 -33.52 -11.93 6.59
C TYR A 40 -33.01 -13.09 5.73
N PRO A 41 -33.33 -14.36 6.08
CA PRO A 41 -32.79 -15.54 5.40
C PRO A 41 -33.13 -15.63 3.91
N GLU A 42 -34.14 -14.90 3.44
CA GLU A 42 -34.54 -14.80 2.04
C GLU A 42 -33.63 -13.88 1.23
N PHE A 43 -32.95 -12.91 1.86
CA PHE A 43 -32.04 -11.99 1.18
C PHE A 43 -30.70 -12.67 0.93
N ARG A 44 -30.46 -13.05 -0.33
CA ARG A 44 -29.20 -13.66 -0.76
C ARG A 44 -28.16 -12.60 -1.12
N PHE A 45 -26.92 -12.81 -0.71
CA PHE A 45 -25.82 -11.89 -0.96
C PHE A 45 -24.49 -12.64 -1.05
N SER A 46 -23.46 -11.93 -1.48
CA SER A 46 -22.11 -12.47 -1.64
C SER A 46 -21.13 -11.70 -0.76
N VAL A 47 -20.09 -12.39 -0.29
CA VAL A 47 -19.06 -11.78 0.55
C VAL A 47 -17.67 -12.13 0.04
N HIS A 48 -16.77 -11.17 0.15
CA HIS A 48 -15.32 -11.39 0.11
C HIS A 48 -14.75 -10.93 1.44
N PHE A 49 -13.96 -11.77 2.12
CA PHE A 49 -13.15 -11.36 3.26
C PHE A 49 -11.71 -11.73 2.95
N SER A 50 -10.80 -10.75 3.01
CA SER A 50 -9.37 -11.02 2.86
C SER A 50 -8.92 -12.09 3.86
N GLY A 51 -8.05 -12.99 3.44
CA GLY A 51 -7.68 -14.17 4.20
C GLY A 51 -7.00 -13.85 5.53
N TRP A 52 -6.13 -12.83 5.55
CA TRP A 52 -5.53 -12.34 6.78
C TRP A 52 -6.57 -11.78 7.76
N LEU A 53 -7.51 -10.97 7.29
CA LEU A 53 -8.61 -10.46 8.13
C LEU A 53 -9.46 -11.62 8.66
N LEU A 54 -9.77 -12.60 7.82
CA LEU A 54 -10.58 -13.75 8.20
C LEU A 54 -9.96 -14.52 9.37
N ASP A 55 -8.65 -14.72 9.37
CA ASP A 55 -7.95 -15.38 10.49
C ASP A 55 -8.12 -14.57 11.80
N VAL A 56 -7.98 -13.24 11.73
CA VAL A 56 -8.18 -12.35 12.88
C VAL A 56 -9.63 -12.38 13.37
N LEU A 57 -10.61 -12.40 12.46
CA LEU A 57 -12.03 -12.45 12.84
C LEU A 57 -12.41 -13.78 13.50
N PHE A 58 -11.84 -14.91 13.06
CA PHE A 58 -12.04 -16.21 13.71
C PHE A 58 -11.45 -16.25 15.13
N GLU A 59 -10.28 -15.64 15.33
CA GLU A 59 -9.65 -15.57 16.64
C GLU A 59 -10.44 -14.67 17.60
N ARG A 60 -10.85 -13.49 17.15
CA ARG A 60 -11.34 -12.41 18.02
C ARG A 60 -12.86 -12.33 18.11
N PHE A 61 -13.57 -12.73 17.05
CA PHE A 61 -15.04 -12.63 16.93
C PHE A 61 -15.69 -13.95 16.49
N PRO A 62 -15.43 -15.07 17.19
CA PRO A 62 -15.89 -16.39 16.77
C PRO A 62 -17.42 -16.52 16.66
N ASP A 63 -18.17 -15.79 17.48
CA ASP A 63 -19.64 -15.82 17.44
C ASP A 63 -20.20 -15.24 16.13
N ASP A 64 -19.64 -14.13 15.64
CA ASP A 64 -20.07 -13.53 14.37
C ASP A 64 -19.61 -14.39 13.18
N MET A 65 -18.46 -15.05 13.27
CA MET A 65 -18.05 -16.05 12.27
C MET A 65 -18.96 -17.29 12.27
N ALA A 66 -19.47 -17.71 13.43
CA ALA A 66 -20.45 -18.79 13.53
C ALA A 66 -21.80 -18.40 12.89
N ARG A 67 -22.24 -17.14 13.02
CA ARG A 67 -23.41 -16.59 12.31
C ARG A 67 -23.19 -16.66 10.81
N LEU A 68 -22.06 -16.14 10.33
CA LEU A 68 -21.72 -16.16 8.91
C LEU A 68 -21.71 -17.60 8.35
N ALA A 69 -21.12 -18.55 9.07
CA ALA A 69 -21.15 -19.96 8.71
C ALA A 69 -22.58 -20.55 8.68
N ALA A 70 -23.45 -20.13 9.60
CA ALA A 70 -24.86 -20.53 9.57
C ALA A 70 -25.61 -19.94 8.38
N MET A 71 -25.30 -18.71 7.96
CA MET A 71 -25.84 -18.10 6.74
C MET A 71 -25.36 -18.81 5.47
N THR A 72 -24.07 -19.17 5.43
CA THR A 72 -23.50 -19.95 4.31
C THR A 72 -24.16 -21.32 4.18
N ARG A 73 -24.29 -22.08 5.29
CA ARG A 73 -24.90 -23.43 5.25
C ARG A 73 -26.34 -23.46 4.74
N ARG A 74 -27.12 -22.40 4.94
CA ARG A 74 -28.50 -22.29 4.45
C ARG A 74 -28.60 -21.72 3.03
N GLY A 75 -27.48 -21.43 2.37
CA GLY A 75 -27.43 -20.88 1.02
C GLY A 75 -27.78 -19.40 0.92
N GLN A 76 -27.70 -18.65 2.04
CA GLN A 76 -27.92 -17.20 2.02
C GLN A 76 -26.69 -16.44 1.53
N VAL A 77 -25.49 -16.96 1.82
CA VAL A 77 -24.21 -16.31 1.52
C VAL A 77 -23.43 -17.11 0.50
N GLU A 78 -23.03 -16.46 -0.58
CA GLU A 78 -21.99 -16.91 -1.49
C GLU A 78 -20.62 -16.34 -1.08
N TRP A 79 -19.58 -17.16 -1.15
CA TRP A 79 -18.20 -16.72 -0.91
C TRP A 79 -17.47 -16.44 -2.22
N PHE A 80 -16.78 -15.30 -2.25
CA PHE A 80 -15.79 -14.95 -3.26
C PHE A 80 -14.39 -15.23 -2.72
N GLY A 81 -13.50 -15.73 -3.57
CA GLY A 81 -12.07 -15.80 -3.32
C GLY A 81 -11.34 -14.54 -3.78
N SER A 82 -10.03 -14.54 -3.62
CA SER A 82 -9.04 -13.59 -4.15
C SER A 82 -7.66 -14.10 -3.72
N GLY A 83 -6.61 -13.28 -3.73
CA GLY A 83 -5.39 -13.63 -3.01
C GLY A 83 -5.54 -13.50 -1.50
N ASP A 84 -4.99 -14.45 -0.74
CA ASP A 84 -5.13 -14.56 0.73
C ASP A 84 -4.74 -13.31 1.50
N CYS A 85 -3.69 -12.61 1.08
CA CYS A 85 -3.25 -11.36 1.70
C CYS A 85 -3.52 -10.12 0.81
N GLU A 86 -4.54 -10.17 -0.05
CA GLU A 86 -4.93 -9.06 -0.93
C GLU A 86 -3.78 -8.48 -1.77
N PRO A 87 -3.04 -9.32 -2.52
CA PRO A 87 -2.13 -8.80 -3.52
C PRO A 87 -2.92 -8.25 -4.72
N VAL A 88 -2.43 -7.18 -5.33
CA VAL A 88 -2.78 -6.89 -6.72
C VAL A 88 -2.22 -8.03 -7.58
N LEU A 89 -3.08 -8.97 -8.02
CA LEU A 89 -2.65 -10.19 -8.73
C LEU A 89 -1.79 -9.88 -9.94
N ALA A 90 -2.10 -8.80 -10.66
CA ALA A 90 -1.34 -8.37 -11.82
C ALA A 90 0.13 -8.06 -11.43
N ALA A 91 0.38 -7.53 -10.24
CA ALA A 91 1.69 -7.11 -9.78
C ALA A 91 2.63 -8.26 -9.36
N ILE A 92 2.09 -9.43 -9.02
CA ILE A 92 2.89 -10.56 -8.54
C ILE A 92 3.11 -11.65 -9.60
N PRO A 93 4.12 -12.53 -9.45
CA PRO A 93 4.38 -13.63 -10.38
C PRO A 93 3.24 -14.66 -10.45
N HIS A 94 3.11 -15.36 -11.58
CA HIS A 94 2.05 -16.37 -11.79
C HIS A 94 1.98 -17.42 -10.67
N CYS A 95 3.12 -17.99 -10.27
CA CYS A 95 3.17 -18.99 -9.21
C CYS A 95 2.62 -18.46 -7.87
N ASP A 96 2.83 -17.18 -7.61
CA ASP A 96 2.37 -16.53 -6.38
C ASP A 96 0.88 -16.22 -6.46
N ARG A 97 0.36 -15.81 -7.63
CA ARG A 97 -1.10 -15.70 -7.86
C ARG A 97 -1.80 -17.01 -7.53
N VAL A 98 -1.29 -18.13 -8.07
CA VAL A 98 -1.87 -19.45 -7.85
C VAL A 98 -1.86 -19.82 -6.37
N THR A 99 -0.74 -19.64 -5.68
CA THR A 99 -0.66 -19.98 -4.25
C THR A 99 -1.52 -19.07 -3.38
N GLN A 100 -1.55 -17.76 -3.65
CA GLN A 100 -2.41 -16.79 -2.94
C GLN A 100 -3.89 -17.16 -3.07
N ILE A 101 -4.35 -17.45 -4.29
CA ILE A 101 -5.76 -17.78 -4.55
C ILE A 101 -6.14 -19.13 -3.97
N ALA A 102 -5.25 -20.13 -4.10
CA ALA A 102 -5.47 -21.45 -3.52
C ALA A 102 -5.54 -21.39 -1.98
N THR A 103 -4.64 -20.65 -1.32
CA THR A 103 -4.65 -20.50 0.15
C THR A 103 -5.98 -19.97 0.65
N LEU A 104 -6.51 -18.89 0.07
CA LEU A 104 -7.79 -18.33 0.48
C LEU A 104 -8.95 -19.28 0.15
N SER A 105 -8.95 -19.86 -1.06
CA SER A 105 -10.00 -20.81 -1.47
C SER A 105 -10.08 -22.01 -0.54
N ASP A 106 -8.94 -22.59 -0.16
CA ASP A 106 -8.85 -23.71 0.75
C ASP A 106 -9.24 -23.29 2.18
N LYS A 107 -8.91 -22.07 2.59
CA LYS A 107 -9.33 -21.50 3.90
C LYS A 107 -10.85 -21.38 3.97
N ILE A 108 -11.47 -20.79 2.96
CA ILE A 108 -12.94 -20.66 2.88
C ILE A 108 -13.60 -22.04 2.86
N GLU A 109 -13.10 -22.97 2.04
CA GLU A 109 -13.65 -24.32 1.94
C GLU A 109 -13.57 -25.08 3.28
N ARG A 110 -12.43 -24.99 3.98
CA ARG A 110 -12.28 -25.60 5.31
C ARG A 110 -13.22 -25.01 6.35
N CYS A 111 -13.37 -23.69 6.37
CA CYS A 111 -14.14 -22.99 7.41
C CYS A 111 -15.65 -23.01 7.16
N PHE A 112 -16.07 -22.96 5.90
CA PHE A 112 -17.47 -22.75 5.52
C PHE A 112 -18.07 -23.89 4.67
N GLY A 113 -17.26 -24.86 4.25
CA GLY A 113 -17.72 -26.02 3.48
C GLY A 113 -18.05 -25.71 2.02
N MET A 114 -17.62 -24.56 1.50
CA MET A 114 -17.84 -24.15 0.12
C MET A 114 -16.56 -23.60 -0.48
N ARG A 115 -16.18 -24.11 -1.65
CA ARG A 115 -15.07 -23.56 -2.43
C ARG A 115 -15.60 -22.41 -3.31
N PRO A 116 -14.97 -21.21 -3.29
CA PRO A 116 -15.41 -20.09 -4.10
C PRO A 116 -15.24 -20.37 -5.60
N ALA A 117 -16.23 -19.98 -6.40
CA ALA A 117 -16.16 -19.97 -7.87
C ALA A 117 -16.05 -18.53 -8.43
N GLY A 118 -16.43 -17.53 -7.64
CA GLY A 118 -16.20 -16.11 -7.92
C GLY A 118 -14.94 -15.60 -7.25
N ALA A 119 -14.29 -14.59 -7.82
CA ALA A 119 -13.25 -13.85 -7.12
C ALA A 119 -13.41 -12.33 -7.20
N TRP A 120 -13.05 -11.67 -6.11
CA TRP A 120 -12.85 -10.22 -6.04
C TRP A 120 -11.46 -9.92 -6.58
N LEU A 121 -11.36 -9.04 -7.58
CA LEU A 121 -10.07 -8.59 -8.08
C LEU A 121 -9.62 -7.38 -7.24
N THR A 122 -8.59 -7.57 -6.42
CA THR A 122 -8.04 -6.52 -5.54
C THR A 122 -7.73 -5.25 -6.31
N GLU A 123 -8.23 -4.11 -5.82
CA GLU A 123 -8.19 -2.80 -6.47
C GLU A 123 -8.74 -2.76 -7.90
N ARG A 124 -9.52 -3.78 -8.29
CA ARG A 124 -10.05 -4.01 -9.62
C ARG A 124 -8.99 -3.84 -10.72
N VAL A 125 -7.73 -4.12 -10.44
CA VAL A 125 -6.63 -3.96 -11.39
C VAL A 125 -6.65 -5.09 -12.40
N TRP A 126 -7.15 -4.82 -13.59
CA TRP A 126 -7.26 -5.80 -14.66
C TRP A 126 -6.01 -5.82 -15.55
N GLU A 127 -5.44 -7.01 -15.71
CA GLU A 127 -4.59 -7.38 -16.85
C GLU A 127 -4.96 -8.80 -17.26
N SER A 128 -5.09 -9.08 -18.56
CA SER A 128 -5.52 -10.41 -19.02
C SER A 128 -4.61 -11.54 -18.51
N SER A 129 -3.34 -11.24 -18.22
CA SER A 129 -2.38 -12.18 -17.62
C SER A 129 -2.82 -12.80 -16.27
N VAL A 130 -3.81 -12.24 -15.56
CA VAL A 130 -4.32 -12.83 -14.31
C VAL A 130 -5.28 -13.99 -14.55
N VAL A 131 -5.88 -14.08 -15.75
CA VAL A 131 -6.89 -15.07 -16.11
C VAL A 131 -6.38 -16.51 -15.93
N PRO A 132 -5.17 -16.90 -16.40
CA PRO A 132 -4.71 -18.28 -16.23
C PRO A 132 -4.64 -18.74 -14.78
N ALA A 133 -4.14 -17.90 -13.87
CA ALA A 133 -4.02 -18.25 -12.44
C ALA A 133 -5.38 -18.38 -11.75
N LEU A 134 -6.35 -17.51 -12.08
CA LEU A 134 -7.72 -17.59 -11.59
C LEU A 134 -8.39 -18.90 -12.04
N VAL A 135 -8.32 -19.21 -13.34
CA VAL A 135 -8.96 -20.40 -13.90
C VAL A 135 -8.33 -21.70 -13.37
N GLU A 136 -7.00 -21.73 -13.24
CA GLU A 136 -6.22 -22.87 -12.71
C GLU A 136 -6.63 -23.21 -11.27
N THR A 137 -6.97 -22.20 -10.46
CA THR A 137 -7.35 -22.36 -9.05
C THR A 137 -8.84 -22.65 -8.83
N GLY A 138 -9.62 -22.71 -9.92
CA GLY A 138 -11.04 -23.08 -9.92
C GLY A 138 -12.00 -21.90 -10.02
N ILE A 139 -11.50 -20.66 -10.10
CA ILE A 139 -12.34 -19.48 -10.30
C ILE A 139 -12.94 -19.52 -11.73
N ARG A 140 -14.20 -19.12 -11.82
CA ARG A 140 -15.02 -19.12 -13.04
C ARG A 140 -15.50 -17.74 -13.43
N TYR A 141 -15.66 -16.85 -12.46
CA TYR A 141 -16.01 -15.46 -12.73
C TYR A 141 -15.32 -14.49 -11.77
N VAL A 142 -15.17 -13.25 -12.23
CA VAL A 142 -14.61 -12.15 -11.44
C VAL A 142 -15.50 -10.92 -11.56
N ALA A 143 -15.62 -10.15 -10.47
CA ALA A 143 -16.26 -8.84 -10.50
C ALA A 143 -15.21 -7.74 -10.73
N VAL A 144 -15.44 -6.89 -11.74
CA VAL A 144 -14.63 -5.69 -12.07
C VAL A 144 -15.57 -4.53 -12.39
N ASP A 145 -15.11 -3.28 -12.38
CA ASP A 145 -15.99 -2.12 -12.63
C ASP A 145 -16.54 -2.06 -14.07
N ASP A 146 -17.77 -1.56 -14.22
CA ASP A 146 -18.40 -1.22 -15.50
C ASP A 146 -17.50 -0.37 -16.41
N TYR A 147 -16.70 0.51 -15.81
CA TYR A 147 -15.71 1.34 -16.50
C TYR A 147 -14.74 0.52 -17.36
N HIS A 148 -14.36 -0.69 -16.98
CA HIS A 148 -13.53 -1.56 -17.81
C HIS A 148 -14.20 -1.89 -19.14
N PHE A 149 -15.50 -2.17 -19.09
CA PHE A 149 -16.30 -2.55 -20.25
C PHE A 149 -16.59 -1.34 -21.14
N LEU A 150 -16.90 -0.20 -20.52
CA LEU A 150 -17.02 1.07 -21.23
C LEU A 150 -15.72 1.38 -21.98
N CYS A 151 -14.57 1.16 -21.33
CA CYS A 151 -13.26 1.35 -21.96
C CYS A 151 -12.98 0.40 -23.13
N ALA A 152 -13.64 -0.76 -23.15
CA ALA A 152 -13.61 -1.73 -24.26
C ALA A 152 -14.63 -1.43 -25.36
N GLY A 153 -15.50 -0.43 -25.16
CA GLY A 153 -16.52 0.00 -26.13
C GLY A 153 -17.90 -0.65 -25.95
N GLU A 154 -18.15 -1.32 -24.82
CA GLU A 154 -19.48 -1.85 -24.51
C GLU A 154 -20.48 -0.72 -24.18
N ASP A 155 -21.75 -0.96 -24.49
CA ASP A 155 -22.85 -0.08 -24.16
C ASP A 155 -23.24 -0.26 -22.69
N GLY A 156 -23.19 0.82 -21.90
CA GLY A 156 -23.57 0.83 -20.48
C GLY A 156 -24.97 0.26 -20.22
N ALA A 157 -25.92 0.43 -21.15
CA ALA A 157 -27.27 -0.12 -21.02
C ALA A 157 -27.31 -1.67 -21.09
N ARG A 158 -26.23 -2.31 -21.56
CA ARG A 158 -26.09 -3.77 -21.70
C ARG A 158 -25.25 -4.42 -20.60
N LEU A 159 -24.71 -3.63 -19.67
CA LEU A 159 -23.90 -4.10 -18.53
C LEU A 159 -24.80 -4.62 -17.37
N ASP A 160 -25.82 -5.40 -17.72
CA ASP A 160 -26.84 -5.95 -16.82
C ASP A 160 -26.72 -7.46 -16.65
N SER A 161 -25.57 -8.05 -17.00
CA SER A 161 -25.22 -9.47 -16.89
C SER A 161 -23.69 -9.61 -16.98
N PHE A 162 -23.17 -10.83 -17.09
CA PHE A 162 -21.74 -11.10 -17.27
C PHE A 162 -21.36 -11.29 -18.74
N TYR A 163 -20.06 -11.11 -19.02
CA TYR A 163 -19.43 -11.36 -20.32
C TYR A 163 -18.33 -12.41 -20.17
N THR A 164 -17.89 -13.00 -21.27
CA THR A 164 -16.81 -13.99 -21.28
C THR A 164 -15.54 -13.36 -21.84
N THR A 165 -14.40 -13.63 -21.23
CA THR A 165 -13.07 -13.34 -21.78
C THR A 165 -12.25 -14.62 -21.86
N GLU A 166 -11.12 -14.56 -22.55
CA GLU A 166 -10.17 -15.66 -22.66
C GLU A 166 -8.74 -15.13 -22.66
N GLU A 167 -7.83 -15.90 -22.08
CA GLU A 167 -6.38 -15.69 -22.18
C GLU A 167 -5.70 -17.07 -22.19
N ASP A 168 -4.76 -17.28 -23.11
CA ASP A 168 -4.05 -18.57 -23.27
C ASP A 168 -5.01 -19.79 -23.28
N GLY A 169 -6.10 -19.68 -24.04
CA GLY A 169 -7.11 -20.73 -24.20
C GLY A 169 -7.99 -20.99 -22.97
N ARG A 170 -7.84 -20.20 -21.89
CA ARG A 170 -8.60 -20.34 -20.64
C ARG A 170 -9.69 -19.26 -20.56
N CYS A 171 -10.93 -19.69 -20.45
CA CYS A 171 -12.08 -18.78 -20.35
C CYS A 171 -12.34 -18.36 -18.90
N LEU A 172 -12.71 -17.09 -18.72
CA LEU A 172 -13.16 -16.52 -17.46
C LEU A 172 -14.35 -15.59 -17.73
N ASP A 173 -15.38 -15.62 -16.88
CA ASP A 173 -16.51 -14.69 -16.98
C ASP A 173 -16.32 -13.45 -16.10
N LEU A 174 -16.87 -12.32 -16.52
CA LEU A 174 -16.62 -11.00 -15.95
C LEU A 174 -17.95 -10.29 -15.67
N PHE A 175 -18.15 -9.89 -14.42
CA PHE A 175 -19.30 -9.11 -13.97
C PHE A 175 -18.95 -7.62 -13.88
N PRO A 176 -19.66 -6.72 -14.59
CA PRO A 176 -19.50 -5.27 -14.46
C PRO A 176 -20.19 -4.74 -13.19
N ILE A 177 -19.42 -4.40 -12.16
CA ILE A 177 -19.90 -3.68 -10.98
C ILE A 177 -20.42 -2.31 -11.43
N SER A 178 -21.67 -2.01 -11.09
CA SER A 178 -22.31 -0.75 -11.47
C SER A 178 -21.81 0.40 -10.58
N GLU A 179 -21.13 1.36 -11.18
CA GLU A 179 -20.75 2.61 -10.50
C GLU A 179 -22.01 3.32 -9.95
N ALA A 180 -23.09 3.35 -10.73
CA ALA A 180 -24.36 3.93 -10.32
C ALA A 180 -24.94 3.29 -9.04
N ALA A 181 -24.69 1.99 -8.81
CA ALA A 181 -25.04 1.31 -7.57
C ALA A 181 -24.07 1.68 -6.43
N ARG A 182 -22.75 1.71 -6.69
CA ARG A 182 -21.71 2.10 -5.72
C ARG A 182 -21.94 3.47 -5.09
N TYR A 183 -22.37 4.45 -5.88
CA TYR A 183 -22.67 5.80 -5.40
C TYR A 183 -24.07 5.93 -4.74
N ARG A 184 -24.94 4.92 -4.85
CA ARG A 184 -26.27 4.93 -4.22
C ARG A 184 -26.32 4.12 -2.93
N LEU A 185 -25.61 2.99 -2.86
CA LEU A 185 -25.68 2.06 -1.74
C LEU A 185 -24.42 2.21 -0.87
N PRO A 186 -24.54 2.67 0.41
CA PRO A 186 -25.75 2.99 1.16
C PRO A 186 -26.15 4.48 1.19
N PHE A 187 -25.53 5.36 0.39
CA PHE A 187 -25.61 6.82 0.59
C PHE A 187 -26.97 7.48 0.27
N SER A 188 -27.72 6.98 -0.72
CA SER A 188 -29.05 7.50 -1.06
C SER A 188 -30.11 6.94 -0.10
N PRO A 189 -31.25 7.61 0.16
CA PRO A 189 -32.33 7.04 0.97
C PRO A 189 -32.75 5.64 0.50
N ALA A 190 -33.01 4.72 1.43
CA ALA A 190 -33.29 3.31 1.11
C ALA A 190 -34.47 3.13 0.13
N ALA A 191 -35.54 3.91 0.31
CA ALA A 191 -36.70 3.89 -0.58
C ALA A 191 -36.36 4.35 -2.01
N GLU A 192 -35.46 5.33 -2.17
CA GLU A 192 -35.01 5.80 -3.49
C GLU A 192 -34.13 4.76 -4.17
N ALA A 193 -33.28 4.07 -3.41
CA ALA A 193 -32.46 2.97 -3.93
C ALA A 193 -33.33 1.80 -4.43
N VAL A 194 -34.37 1.43 -3.69
CA VAL A 194 -35.35 0.40 -4.11
C VAL A 194 -36.12 0.86 -5.36
N ALA A 195 -36.65 2.09 -5.37
CA ALA A 195 -37.36 2.63 -6.53
C ALA A 195 -36.48 2.69 -7.79
N TRP A 196 -35.17 2.96 -7.63
CA TRP A 196 -34.21 2.91 -8.73
C TRP A 196 -34.04 1.49 -9.28
N LEU A 197 -33.94 0.47 -8.44
CA LEU A 197 -33.91 -0.93 -8.88
C LEU A 197 -35.19 -1.34 -9.62
N GLU A 198 -36.36 -0.90 -9.15
CA GLU A 198 -37.65 -1.13 -9.83
C GLU A 198 -37.72 -0.45 -11.20
N ALA A 199 -37.12 0.75 -11.33
CA ALA A 199 -37.01 1.45 -12.60
C ALA A 199 -36.13 0.67 -13.59
N LEU A 200 -34.99 0.12 -13.15
CA LEU A 200 -34.16 -0.75 -13.98
C LEU A 200 -34.91 -2.02 -14.43
N ALA A 201 -35.67 -2.64 -13.52
CA ALA A 201 -36.52 -3.79 -13.86
C ALA A 201 -37.57 -3.43 -14.93
N SER A 202 -38.17 -2.24 -14.83
CA SER A 202 -39.14 -1.72 -15.78
C SER A 202 -38.54 -1.41 -17.16
N GLN A 203 -37.25 -1.06 -17.19
CA GLN A 203 -36.45 -0.88 -18.42
C GLN A 203 -35.98 -2.20 -19.03
N GLY A 204 -36.21 -3.33 -18.36
CA GLY A 204 -35.89 -4.67 -18.87
C GLY A 204 -34.48 -5.15 -18.56
N HIS A 205 -33.78 -4.51 -17.61
CA HIS A 205 -32.48 -4.98 -17.14
C HIS A 205 -32.61 -6.36 -16.47
N ARG A 206 -31.65 -7.25 -16.72
CA ARG A 206 -31.61 -8.60 -16.12
C ARG A 206 -31.06 -8.59 -14.71
N ALA A 207 -30.01 -7.81 -14.46
CA ALA A 207 -29.42 -7.64 -13.14
C ALA A 207 -28.97 -6.21 -12.84
N SER A 208 -28.93 -5.90 -11.55
CA SER A 208 -28.13 -4.81 -10.98
C SER A 208 -27.00 -5.45 -10.18
N ILE A 209 -25.76 -5.12 -10.56
CA ILE A 209 -24.55 -5.75 -10.05
C ILE A 209 -23.85 -4.77 -9.11
N TYR A 210 -23.79 -5.13 -7.82
CA TYR A 210 -23.14 -4.36 -6.78
C TYR A 210 -22.09 -5.22 -6.10
N PHE A 211 -20.87 -4.70 -5.95
CA PHE A 211 -19.84 -5.31 -5.12
C PHE A 211 -18.92 -4.17 -4.66
N ASP A 212 -18.86 -3.92 -3.36
CA ASP A 212 -18.15 -2.75 -2.83
C ASP A 212 -17.72 -2.96 -1.37
N ASP A 213 -16.91 -2.04 -0.86
CA ASP A 213 -16.33 -2.09 0.49
C ASP A 213 -17.44 -2.11 1.55
N ILE A 214 -17.39 -3.09 2.46
CA ILE A 214 -18.33 -3.20 3.57
C ILE A 214 -18.10 -2.07 4.59
N GLU A 215 -16.91 -1.47 4.60
CA GLU A 215 -16.53 -0.32 5.42
C GLU A 215 -17.45 0.90 5.16
N LYS A 216 -18.05 0.99 3.96
CA LYS A 216 -19.12 1.97 3.62
C LYS A 216 -20.37 1.80 4.48
N PHE A 217 -20.58 0.61 5.03
CA PHE A 217 -21.69 0.27 5.91
C PHE A 217 -21.29 0.38 7.38
N GLY A 218 -20.68 1.50 7.80
CA GLY A 218 -20.53 1.82 9.22
C GLY A 218 -19.23 2.51 9.63
N ILE A 219 -18.14 2.33 8.87
CA ILE A 219 -16.84 2.89 9.26
C ILE A 219 -16.67 4.31 8.78
N TRP A 220 -16.96 4.54 7.50
CA TRP A 220 -16.82 5.85 6.88
C TRP A 220 -17.62 6.93 7.64
N PRO A 221 -17.20 8.20 7.58
CA PRO A 221 -17.86 9.29 8.30
C PRO A 221 -19.38 9.30 8.13
N GLU A 222 -20.12 9.42 9.24
CA GLU A 222 -21.60 9.41 9.31
C GLU A 222 -22.31 8.10 8.92
N THR A 223 -21.61 7.11 8.35
CA THR A 223 -22.26 5.90 7.85
C THR A 223 -22.79 4.99 8.95
N TYR A 224 -22.18 4.96 10.15
CA TYR A 224 -22.71 4.17 11.27
C TYR A 224 -24.12 4.63 11.68
N GLU A 225 -24.26 5.93 11.93
CA GLU A 225 -25.55 6.54 12.29
C GLU A 225 -26.57 6.33 11.17
N TRP A 226 -26.17 6.57 9.92
CA TRP A 226 -27.03 6.41 8.76
C TRP A 226 -27.50 4.96 8.55
N VAL A 227 -26.57 4.01 8.58
CA VAL A 227 -26.81 2.62 8.20
C VAL A 227 -27.53 1.84 9.29
N PHE A 228 -27.13 2.04 10.55
CA PHE A 228 -27.63 1.23 11.67
C PHE A 228 -28.55 2.00 12.62
N GLU A 229 -28.22 3.22 13.04
CA GLU A 229 -29.06 3.96 14.01
C GLU A 229 -30.35 4.48 13.36
N LYS A 230 -30.25 5.01 12.14
CA LYS A 230 -31.40 5.39 11.30
C LYS A 230 -31.98 4.20 10.53
N GLY A 231 -31.34 3.03 10.62
CA GLY A 231 -31.86 1.77 10.11
C GLY A 231 -31.93 1.64 8.59
N TRP A 232 -31.08 2.36 7.83
CA TRP A 232 -31.08 2.30 6.37
C TRP A 232 -30.95 0.87 5.84
N LEU A 233 -30.04 0.05 6.38
CA LEU A 233 -29.81 -1.32 5.87
C LEU A 233 -31.05 -2.20 6.06
N THR A 234 -31.72 -2.04 7.21
CA THR A 234 -32.97 -2.75 7.51
C THR A 234 -34.06 -2.33 6.52
N GLN A 235 -34.24 -1.03 6.31
CA GLN A 235 -35.24 -0.49 5.36
C GLN A 235 -34.96 -0.92 3.92
N PHE A 236 -33.69 -0.94 3.50
CA PHE A 236 -33.29 -1.38 2.17
C PHE A 236 -33.59 -2.86 1.94
N VAL A 237 -33.18 -3.73 2.87
CA VAL A 237 -33.44 -5.18 2.78
C VAL A 237 -34.94 -5.46 2.77
N GLU A 238 -35.71 -4.84 3.66
CA GLU A 238 -37.17 -5.00 3.71
C GLU A 238 -37.85 -4.48 2.43
N GLY A 239 -37.42 -3.33 1.91
CA GLY A 239 -37.95 -2.77 0.67
C GLY A 239 -37.64 -3.65 -0.55
N VAL A 240 -36.44 -4.19 -0.65
CA VAL A 240 -36.05 -5.14 -1.71
C VAL A 240 -36.92 -6.40 -1.64
N LEU A 241 -37.07 -7.00 -0.46
CA LEU A 241 -37.86 -8.23 -0.28
C LEU A 241 -39.37 -8.02 -0.48
N ALA A 242 -39.87 -6.81 -0.22
CA ALA A 242 -41.28 -6.46 -0.44
C ALA A 242 -41.62 -6.19 -1.91
N SER A 243 -40.62 -5.84 -2.75
CA SER A 243 -40.86 -5.52 -4.15
C SER A 243 -41.05 -6.78 -5.00
N PRO A 244 -42.17 -6.93 -5.74
CA PRO A 244 -42.36 -8.05 -6.66
C PRO A 244 -41.51 -7.94 -7.93
N LEU A 245 -40.81 -6.81 -8.14
CA LEU A 245 -39.98 -6.55 -9.30
C LEU A 245 -38.51 -6.90 -9.07
N ILE A 246 -38.09 -7.09 -7.82
CA ILE A 246 -36.70 -7.34 -7.45
C ILE A 246 -36.58 -8.74 -6.87
N ARG A 247 -35.57 -9.47 -7.32
CA ARG A 247 -35.16 -10.75 -6.75
C ARG A 247 -33.72 -10.65 -6.30
N THR A 248 -33.42 -11.04 -5.07
CA THR A 248 -32.02 -11.20 -4.63
C THR A 248 -31.48 -12.53 -5.12
N ASP A 249 -30.30 -12.54 -5.73
CA ASP A 249 -29.60 -13.75 -6.17
C ASP A 249 -28.12 -13.67 -5.77
N THR A 250 -27.50 -14.84 -5.65
CA THR A 250 -26.03 -14.93 -5.63
C THR A 250 -25.49 -14.79 -7.05
N PHE A 251 -24.22 -14.38 -7.20
CA PHE A 251 -23.55 -14.36 -8.50
C PHE A 251 -23.49 -15.76 -9.10
N ALA A 252 -23.21 -16.79 -8.29
CA ALA A 252 -23.24 -18.19 -8.71
C ALA A 252 -24.61 -18.62 -9.30
N ASP A 253 -25.72 -18.34 -8.61
CA ASP A 253 -27.07 -18.72 -9.07
C ASP A 253 -27.48 -17.97 -10.34
N PHE A 254 -27.03 -16.73 -10.49
CA PHE A 254 -27.24 -15.94 -11.70
C PHE A 254 -26.39 -16.46 -12.86
N HIS A 255 -25.10 -16.70 -12.62
CA HIS A 255 -24.13 -17.24 -13.57
C HIS A 255 -24.56 -18.60 -14.13
N ALA A 256 -25.05 -19.50 -13.28
CA ALA A 256 -25.50 -20.83 -13.69
C ALA A 256 -26.77 -20.82 -14.56
N ARG A 257 -27.59 -19.76 -14.46
CA ARG A 257 -28.89 -19.66 -15.13
C ARG A 257 -28.84 -18.84 -16.41
N GLU A 258 -28.10 -17.74 -16.39
CA GLU A 258 -28.03 -16.80 -17.50
C GLU A 258 -26.97 -17.21 -18.52
N LYS A 259 -27.09 -16.69 -19.73
CA LYS A 259 -26.04 -16.78 -20.74
C LYS A 259 -25.22 -15.49 -20.70
N THR A 260 -23.92 -15.64 -20.96
CA THR A 260 -23.01 -14.52 -21.21
C THR A 260 -23.59 -13.56 -22.26
N ARG A 261 -23.32 -12.25 -22.08
CA ARG A 261 -23.66 -11.19 -23.05
C ARG A 261 -22.79 -11.23 -24.30
N GLY A 262 -21.74 -12.05 -24.30
CA GLY A 262 -20.83 -12.23 -25.43
C GLY A 262 -19.38 -12.28 -24.97
N ILE A 263 -18.47 -12.23 -25.93
CA ILE A 263 -17.03 -12.16 -25.67
C ILE A 263 -16.62 -10.69 -25.51
N VAL A 264 -15.77 -10.39 -24.53
CA VAL A 264 -15.15 -9.07 -24.33
C VAL A 264 -13.66 -9.22 -23.98
N TYR A 265 -12.85 -8.26 -24.41
CA TYR A 265 -11.44 -8.15 -24.03
C TYR A 265 -11.22 -6.78 -23.41
N LEU A 266 -10.99 -6.75 -22.10
CA LEU A 266 -10.85 -5.50 -21.35
C LEU A 266 -9.42 -4.96 -21.46
N PRO A 267 -9.22 -3.64 -21.55
CA PRO A 267 -7.90 -3.03 -21.50
C PRO A 267 -7.31 -3.07 -20.08
N THR A 268 -6.00 -2.86 -19.95
CA THR A 268 -5.38 -2.65 -18.64
C THR A 268 -5.91 -1.38 -17.99
N THR A 269 -6.72 -1.53 -16.95
CA THR A 269 -7.30 -0.41 -16.21
C THR A 269 -7.78 -0.89 -14.82
N SER A 270 -8.44 0.00 -14.10
CA SER A 270 -9.04 -0.21 -12.79
C SER A 270 -10.31 0.67 -12.73
N TYR A 271 -10.89 0.92 -11.56
CA TYR A 271 -11.93 1.93 -11.40
C TYR A 271 -11.39 3.33 -11.75
N ILE A 272 -12.28 4.22 -12.21
CA ILE A 272 -11.86 5.47 -12.88
C ILE A 272 -11.03 6.39 -11.98
N GLU A 273 -11.26 6.38 -10.67
CA GLU A 273 -10.52 7.19 -9.69
C GLU A 273 -9.01 6.81 -9.69
N MET A 274 -8.69 5.54 -9.91
CA MET A 274 -7.31 5.04 -10.00
C MET A 274 -6.52 5.68 -11.16
N ASN A 275 -7.19 6.10 -12.23
CA ASN A 275 -6.54 6.75 -13.36
C ASN A 275 -5.87 8.07 -12.98
N GLU A 276 -6.42 8.79 -11.99
CA GLU A 276 -5.85 10.04 -11.51
C GLU A 276 -4.71 9.76 -10.52
N TRP A 277 -4.94 8.90 -9.53
CA TRP A 277 -3.99 8.63 -8.45
C TRP A 277 -2.68 8.00 -8.92
N THR A 278 -2.69 7.31 -10.05
CA THR A 278 -1.47 6.70 -10.60
C THR A 278 -0.56 7.70 -11.32
N LEU A 279 -1.01 8.93 -11.53
CA LEU A 279 -0.26 9.97 -12.22
C LEU A 279 0.58 10.81 -11.24
N PRO A 280 1.79 11.26 -11.64
CA PRO A 280 2.51 12.29 -10.90
C PRO A 280 1.69 13.57 -10.76
N ALA A 281 1.83 14.31 -9.66
CA ALA A 281 0.95 15.44 -9.32
C ALA A 281 0.66 16.44 -10.45
N PRO A 282 1.63 16.93 -11.25
CA PRO A 282 1.31 17.84 -12.35
C PRO A 282 0.39 17.22 -13.42
N ARG A 283 0.51 15.91 -13.65
CA ARG A 283 -0.31 15.16 -14.62
C ARG A 283 -1.67 14.78 -14.03
N ALA A 284 -1.71 14.39 -12.75
CA ALA A 284 -2.95 14.18 -12.02
C ALA A 284 -3.80 15.47 -12.01
N ALA A 285 -3.21 16.63 -11.72
CA ALA A 285 -3.91 17.93 -11.77
C ALA A 285 -4.49 18.26 -13.16
N ALA A 286 -3.74 17.96 -14.23
CA ALA A 286 -4.22 18.15 -15.60
C ALA A 286 -5.38 17.20 -15.96
N TYR A 287 -5.31 15.95 -15.50
CA TYR A 287 -6.39 14.96 -15.66
C TYR A 287 -7.64 15.38 -14.88
N HIS A 288 -7.47 15.83 -13.65
CA HIS A 288 -8.55 16.35 -12.81
C HIS A 288 -9.28 17.51 -13.49
N ALA A 289 -8.54 18.51 -13.99
CA ALA A 289 -9.10 19.66 -14.69
C ALA A 289 -9.86 19.25 -15.98
N LEU A 290 -9.39 18.22 -16.69
CA LEU A 290 -10.09 17.65 -17.84
C LEU A 290 -11.43 17.03 -17.42
N VAL A 291 -11.43 16.22 -16.37
CA VAL A 291 -12.65 15.58 -15.83
C VAL A 291 -13.64 16.65 -15.38
N ASP A 292 -13.21 17.65 -14.63
CA ASP A 292 -14.05 18.75 -14.16
C ASP A 292 -14.64 19.56 -15.31
N THR A 293 -13.86 19.82 -16.35
CA THR A 293 -14.34 20.50 -17.56
C THR A 293 -15.45 19.72 -18.25
N GLU A 294 -15.29 18.40 -18.39
CA GLU A 294 -16.31 17.55 -19.01
C GLU A 294 -17.57 17.40 -18.15
N LYS A 295 -17.41 17.36 -16.81
CA LYS A 295 -18.54 17.39 -15.86
C LYS A 295 -19.30 18.71 -15.93
N ALA A 296 -18.60 19.84 -15.86
CA ALA A 296 -19.19 21.18 -15.96
C ALA A 296 -19.90 21.41 -17.31
N ALA A 297 -19.41 20.78 -18.37
CA ALA A 297 -20.03 20.84 -19.69
C ALA A 297 -21.19 19.84 -19.89
N GLY A 298 -21.49 18.98 -18.91
CA GLY A 298 -22.55 17.97 -19.00
C GLY A 298 -22.29 16.86 -20.02
N ARG A 299 -21.03 16.65 -20.42
CA ARG A 299 -20.63 15.64 -21.41
C ARG A 299 -19.79 14.50 -20.82
N PHE A 300 -19.55 14.52 -19.51
CA PHE A 300 -18.73 13.53 -18.82
C PHE A 300 -19.17 12.10 -19.13
N GLU A 301 -20.45 11.75 -18.95
CA GLU A 301 -20.93 10.38 -19.21
C GLU A 301 -20.69 9.92 -20.67
N LEU A 302 -20.81 10.82 -21.64
CA LEU A 302 -20.55 10.52 -23.05
C LEU A 302 -19.06 10.28 -23.33
N HIS A 303 -18.19 11.04 -22.68
CA HIS A 303 -16.74 10.99 -22.94
C HIS A 303 -15.98 10.06 -21.99
N LYS A 304 -16.54 9.70 -20.83
CA LYS A 304 -15.98 8.81 -19.82
C LYS A 304 -15.39 7.52 -20.42
N PRO A 305 -16.06 6.82 -21.37
CA PRO A 305 -15.50 5.63 -22.03
C PRO A 305 -14.17 5.86 -22.75
N PHE A 306 -13.81 7.10 -23.09
CA PHE A 306 -12.62 7.48 -23.84
C PHE A 306 -11.58 8.23 -23.00
N LEU A 307 -11.93 8.67 -21.79
CA LEU A 307 -10.98 9.29 -20.86
C LEU A 307 -10.04 8.22 -20.31
N ARG A 308 -8.72 8.45 -20.36
CA ARG A 308 -7.68 7.55 -19.83
C ARG A 308 -6.68 8.34 -19.02
N GLY A 309 -6.27 7.79 -17.88
CA GLY A 309 -5.15 8.29 -17.08
C GLY A 309 -4.04 7.25 -16.97
N GLY A 310 -3.44 7.10 -15.79
CA GLY A 310 -2.44 6.07 -15.54
C GLY A 310 -3.04 4.70 -15.24
N ILE A 311 -2.15 3.72 -15.01
CA ILE A 311 -2.49 2.35 -14.60
C ILE A 311 -1.81 2.06 -13.25
N TRP A 312 -2.37 1.16 -12.44
CA TRP A 312 -1.90 0.92 -11.06
C TRP A 312 -0.39 0.65 -10.95
N ARG A 313 0.20 -0.12 -11.88
CA ARG A 313 1.65 -0.37 -11.90
C ARG A 313 2.53 0.88 -11.95
N ASN A 314 2.00 2.01 -12.44
CA ASN A 314 2.74 3.26 -12.48
C ASN A 314 3.03 3.82 -11.09
N PHE A 315 2.42 3.29 -10.02
CA PHE A 315 2.86 3.61 -8.66
C PHE A 315 4.32 3.23 -8.41
N MET A 316 4.83 2.19 -9.05
CA MET A 316 6.25 1.82 -8.98
C MET A 316 7.12 2.86 -9.72
N SER A 317 6.65 3.41 -10.84
CA SER A 317 7.37 4.50 -11.52
C SER A 317 7.24 5.85 -10.80
N ARG A 318 6.14 6.04 -10.07
CA ARG A 318 5.83 7.26 -9.33
C ARG A 318 6.59 7.33 -8.00
N TYR A 319 6.65 6.21 -7.30
CA TYR A 319 7.26 6.08 -5.98
C TYR A 319 8.40 5.05 -6.06
N PRO A 320 9.65 5.48 -6.26
CA PRO A 320 10.83 4.62 -6.22
C PRO A 320 10.92 3.73 -4.98
N GLU A 321 10.45 4.19 -3.81
CA GLU A 321 10.42 3.40 -2.58
C GLU A 321 9.47 2.20 -2.68
N ALA A 322 8.31 2.38 -3.34
CA ALA A 322 7.39 1.29 -3.63
C ALA A 322 7.97 0.32 -4.67
N ASN A 323 8.66 0.83 -5.69
CA ASN A 323 9.36 0.00 -6.68
C ASN A 323 10.44 -0.85 -6.02
N TRP A 324 11.28 -0.24 -5.18
CA TRP A 324 12.34 -0.91 -4.45
C TRP A 324 11.78 -2.05 -3.61
N MET A 325 10.80 -1.77 -2.75
CA MET A 325 10.14 -2.76 -1.91
C MET A 325 9.50 -3.89 -2.75
N HIS A 326 8.92 -3.55 -3.89
CA HIS A 326 8.27 -4.52 -4.79
C HIS A 326 9.30 -5.43 -5.45
N LYS A 327 10.40 -4.88 -5.96
CA LYS A 327 11.46 -5.63 -6.66
C LYS A 327 12.25 -6.50 -5.69
N ARG A 328 12.47 -6.03 -4.46
CA ARG A 328 13.01 -6.85 -3.37
C ARG A 328 12.09 -8.04 -3.05
N MET A 329 10.78 -7.82 -2.97
CA MET A 329 9.79 -8.91 -2.81
C MET A 329 9.82 -9.89 -4.00
N LEU A 330 9.90 -9.42 -5.24
CA LEU A 330 10.03 -10.31 -6.41
C LEU A 330 11.30 -11.16 -6.38
N GLY A 331 12.43 -10.58 -5.95
CA GLY A 331 13.68 -11.33 -5.78
C GLY A 331 13.56 -12.45 -4.74
N ALA A 332 12.89 -12.19 -3.61
CA ALA A 332 12.63 -13.21 -2.60
C ALA A 332 11.66 -14.29 -3.09
N SER A 333 10.61 -13.90 -3.84
CA SER A 333 9.69 -14.83 -4.51
C SER A 333 10.43 -15.79 -5.45
N GLN A 334 11.29 -15.26 -6.32
CA GLN A 334 12.08 -16.06 -7.26
C GLN A 334 12.98 -17.06 -6.53
N ARG A 335 13.65 -16.62 -5.46
CA ARG A 335 14.50 -17.49 -4.64
C ARG A 335 13.70 -18.58 -3.94
N LEU A 336 12.51 -18.27 -3.41
CA LEU A 336 11.61 -19.27 -2.82
C LEU A 336 11.14 -20.28 -3.87
N ALA A 337 10.73 -19.81 -5.05
CA ALA A 337 10.27 -20.66 -6.14
C ALA A 337 11.37 -21.60 -6.67
N ALA A 338 12.63 -21.16 -6.64
CA ALA A 338 13.80 -21.95 -7.04
C ALA A 338 14.14 -23.09 -6.06
N LEU A 339 13.60 -23.08 -4.84
CA LEU A 339 13.84 -24.15 -3.87
C LEU A 339 13.15 -25.47 -4.29
N PRO A 340 13.77 -26.63 -4.03
CA PRO A 340 13.10 -27.92 -4.08
C PRO A 340 11.84 -27.92 -3.20
N ALA A 341 10.75 -28.56 -3.65
CA ALA A 341 9.47 -28.56 -2.93
C ALA A 341 9.57 -28.95 -1.43
N PRO A 342 10.37 -29.96 -1.02
CA PRO A 342 10.52 -30.30 0.40
C PRO A 342 11.18 -29.21 1.27
N GLN A 343 11.85 -28.23 0.66
CA GLN A 343 12.50 -27.12 1.36
C GLN A 343 11.61 -25.85 1.40
N ARG A 344 10.50 -25.84 0.65
CA ARG A 344 9.52 -24.75 0.70
C ARG A 344 8.56 -25.00 1.86
N SER A 345 8.80 -24.32 2.98
CA SER A 345 7.92 -24.42 4.14
C SER A 345 6.66 -23.55 3.98
N ALA A 346 5.58 -23.94 4.67
CA ALA A 346 4.36 -23.13 4.71
C ALA A 346 4.61 -21.72 5.28
N ALA A 347 5.50 -21.61 6.28
CA ALA A 347 5.87 -20.31 6.87
C ALA A 347 6.58 -19.38 5.87
N MET A 348 7.45 -19.91 5.01
CA MET A 348 8.08 -19.11 3.94
C MET A 348 7.04 -18.60 2.95
N GLN A 349 6.08 -19.45 2.58
CA GLN A 349 4.98 -19.07 1.69
C GLN A 349 4.09 -17.99 2.32
N GLU A 350 3.76 -18.13 3.61
CA GLU A 350 2.96 -17.17 4.35
C GLU A 350 3.66 -15.80 4.46
N HIS A 351 4.96 -15.78 4.76
CA HIS A 351 5.74 -14.54 4.76
C HIS A 351 5.76 -13.88 3.38
N LEU A 352 5.94 -14.66 2.31
CA LEU A 352 5.84 -14.12 0.95
C LEU A 352 4.45 -13.53 0.69
N HIS A 353 3.38 -14.24 1.06
CA HIS A 353 2.01 -13.79 0.83
C HIS A 353 1.72 -12.46 1.54
N ARG A 354 2.13 -12.34 2.81
CA ARG A 354 1.99 -11.11 3.59
C ARG A 354 2.83 -9.96 3.06
N ALA A 355 4.02 -10.25 2.53
CA ALA A 355 4.87 -9.25 1.87
C ALA A 355 4.29 -8.78 0.53
N GLN A 356 3.24 -9.41 0.00
CA GLN A 356 2.57 -9.00 -1.24
C GLN A 356 1.30 -8.18 -1.00
N ALA A 357 0.96 -7.87 0.26
CA ALA A 357 -0.22 -7.07 0.60
C ALA A 357 -0.16 -5.71 -0.09
N ASN A 358 -1.18 -5.39 -0.89
CA ASN A 358 -1.12 -4.31 -1.86
C ASN A 358 -0.99 -2.92 -1.22
N ASP A 359 -1.60 -2.69 -0.05
CA ASP A 359 -1.86 -1.36 0.52
C ASP A 359 -0.61 -0.50 0.66
N ALA A 360 0.51 -1.14 1.02
CA ALA A 360 1.78 -0.46 1.24
C ALA A 360 2.52 -0.11 -0.08
N TYR A 361 2.03 -0.52 -1.24
CA TYR A 361 2.69 -0.30 -2.54
C TYR A 361 2.18 0.90 -3.33
N TRP A 362 1.12 1.56 -2.86
CA TRP A 362 0.50 2.66 -3.58
C TRP A 362 -0.20 3.66 -2.66
N HIS A 363 -0.67 4.76 -3.22
CA HIS A 363 -1.41 5.78 -2.49
C HIS A 363 -2.53 6.37 -3.35
N GLY A 364 -3.75 6.38 -2.80
CA GLY A 364 -4.94 6.98 -3.39
C GLY A 364 -5.57 7.97 -2.42
N LEU A 365 -6.78 7.67 -1.95
CA LEU A 365 -7.41 8.40 -0.84
C LEU A 365 -6.99 7.90 0.54
N PHE A 366 -6.63 6.62 0.66
CA PHE A 366 -6.20 6.02 1.92
C PHE A 366 -4.68 6.11 2.08
N GLY A 367 -4.22 6.21 3.33
CA GLY A 367 -2.82 6.47 3.65
C GLY A 367 -1.84 5.56 2.90
N GLY A 368 -2.13 4.26 2.76
CA GLY A 368 -1.37 3.33 1.89
C GLY A 368 0.14 3.38 2.14
N LEU A 369 0.93 3.58 1.08
CA LEU A 369 2.39 3.80 1.11
C LEU A 369 2.84 4.85 2.13
N TYR A 370 2.02 5.88 2.40
CA TYR A 370 2.35 6.93 3.38
C TYR A 370 2.26 6.46 4.82
N LEU A 371 1.70 5.29 5.12
CA LEU A 371 1.60 4.75 6.48
C LEU A 371 2.83 3.88 6.80
N PRO A 372 3.74 4.33 7.69
CA PRO A 372 4.98 3.58 7.97
C PRO A 372 4.73 2.18 8.53
N HIS A 373 3.64 1.98 9.28
CA HIS A 373 3.32 0.68 9.85
C HIS A 373 2.93 -0.36 8.79
N LEU A 374 2.34 0.06 7.66
CA LEU A 374 2.00 -0.85 6.54
C LEU A 374 3.25 -1.22 5.74
N ARG A 375 4.12 -0.26 5.41
CA ARG A 375 5.42 -0.53 4.76
C ARG A 375 6.30 -1.43 5.63
N ARG A 376 6.37 -1.13 6.93
CA ARG A 376 7.06 -1.98 7.91
C ARG A 376 6.48 -3.39 7.95
N ALA A 377 5.17 -3.58 7.86
CA ALA A 377 4.58 -4.92 7.85
C ALA A 377 5.03 -5.74 6.62
N VAL A 378 5.14 -5.11 5.45
CA VAL A 378 5.71 -5.75 4.25
C VAL A 378 7.18 -6.10 4.48
N TRP A 379 8.00 -5.14 4.93
CA TRP A 379 9.42 -5.38 5.21
C TRP A 379 9.66 -6.45 6.27
N ASN A 380 8.88 -6.48 7.36
CA ASN A 380 9.00 -7.48 8.41
C ASN A 380 8.82 -8.89 7.85
N ASN A 381 7.79 -9.10 7.03
CA ASN A 381 7.54 -10.40 6.42
C ASN A 381 8.59 -10.74 5.36
N LEU A 382 9.00 -9.77 4.54
CA LEU A 382 10.05 -9.95 3.55
C LEU A 382 11.39 -10.32 4.20
N LEU A 383 11.76 -9.67 5.29
CA LEU A 383 13.03 -9.90 5.99
C LEU A 383 13.01 -11.21 6.79
N ALA A 384 11.86 -11.61 7.34
CA ALA A 384 11.70 -12.95 7.93
C ALA A 384 11.87 -14.07 6.88
N LEU A 385 11.33 -13.88 5.67
CA LEU A 385 11.55 -14.77 4.54
C LEU A 385 13.03 -14.79 4.12
N GLU A 386 13.64 -13.62 3.94
CA GLU A 386 15.06 -13.47 3.58
C GLU A 386 15.99 -14.13 4.61
N ALA A 387 15.71 -13.98 5.91
CA ALA A 387 16.46 -14.64 6.98
C ALA A 387 16.40 -16.18 6.85
N THR A 388 15.23 -16.72 6.54
CA THR A 388 15.07 -18.16 6.32
C THR A 388 15.79 -18.59 5.03
N LEU A 389 15.63 -17.84 3.94
CA LEU A 389 16.31 -18.10 2.66
C LEU A 389 17.83 -18.03 2.80
N ALA A 390 18.39 -17.15 3.63
CA ALA A 390 19.83 -17.06 3.87
C ALA A 390 20.41 -18.35 4.46
N THR A 391 19.61 -19.17 5.15
CA THR A 391 20.04 -20.45 5.71
C THR A 391 19.99 -21.61 4.70
N VAL A 392 18.99 -21.64 3.83
CA VAL A 392 18.73 -22.77 2.91
C VAL A 392 19.23 -22.52 1.48
N ALA A 393 19.29 -21.26 1.05
CA ALA A 393 19.80 -20.80 -0.24
C ALA A 393 20.56 -19.47 -0.07
N PRO A 394 21.79 -19.51 0.50
CA PRO A 394 22.60 -18.32 0.73
C PRO A 394 22.88 -17.56 -0.56
N ALA A 395 22.72 -16.23 -0.53
CA ALA A 395 23.10 -15.34 -1.62
C ALA A 395 24.57 -14.89 -1.48
N PRO A 396 25.22 -14.40 -2.56
CA PRO A 396 26.55 -13.80 -2.47
C PRO A 396 26.60 -12.66 -1.45
N THR A 397 27.72 -12.59 -0.70
CA THR A 397 27.98 -11.54 0.29
C THR A 397 28.23 -10.18 -0.35
N PHE A 398 28.65 -10.18 -1.62
CA PHE A 398 28.85 -8.99 -2.45
C PHE A 398 28.27 -9.24 -3.84
N GLU A 399 27.54 -8.27 -4.38
CA GLU A 399 26.94 -8.33 -5.71
C GLU A 399 26.74 -6.91 -6.25
N SER A 400 26.80 -6.73 -7.57
CA SER A 400 26.45 -5.48 -8.24
C SER A 400 25.45 -5.78 -9.36
N VAL A 401 24.25 -5.24 -9.24
CA VAL A 401 23.12 -5.55 -10.13
C VAL A 401 22.08 -4.44 -10.06
N ASP A 402 21.45 -4.11 -11.17
CA ASP A 402 20.28 -3.24 -11.24
C ASP A 402 19.05 -4.03 -10.76
N LEU A 403 18.64 -3.79 -9.51
CA LEU A 403 17.57 -4.56 -8.88
C LEU A 403 16.19 -4.00 -9.18
N ASP A 404 16.08 -2.69 -9.33
CA ASP A 404 14.79 -2.01 -9.44
C ASP A 404 14.41 -1.59 -10.87
N HIS A 405 15.33 -1.80 -11.81
CA HIS A 405 15.23 -1.56 -13.25
C HIS A 405 15.19 -0.09 -13.63
N ASP A 406 15.86 0.77 -12.87
CA ASP A 406 16.01 2.19 -13.18
C ASP A 406 17.26 2.52 -14.02
N GLY A 407 18.11 1.52 -14.29
CA GLY A 407 19.34 1.64 -15.06
C GLY A 407 20.58 1.98 -14.23
N HIS A 408 20.44 2.14 -12.91
CA HIS A 408 21.54 2.27 -11.97
C HIS A 408 21.85 0.92 -11.31
N LEU A 409 23.12 0.67 -11.00
CA LEU A 409 23.51 -0.54 -10.29
C LEU A 409 23.36 -0.34 -8.78
N GLU A 410 22.79 -1.32 -8.10
CA GLU A 410 22.94 -1.46 -6.65
C GLU A 410 24.13 -2.36 -6.32
N THR A 411 25.03 -1.82 -5.52
CA THR A 411 26.07 -2.60 -4.83
C THR A 411 25.49 -3.14 -3.53
N VAL A 412 25.44 -4.46 -3.42
CA VAL A 412 24.85 -5.16 -2.28
C VAL A 412 25.93 -5.77 -1.40
N LEU A 413 25.83 -5.52 -0.10
CA LEU A 413 26.64 -6.15 0.94
C LEU A 413 25.71 -6.95 1.86
N ARG A 414 26.02 -8.23 2.10
CA ARG A 414 25.18 -9.13 2.90
C ARG A 414 26.02 -9.99 3.83
N ASN A 415 25.50 -10.23 5.03
CA ASN A 415 25.97 -11.29 5.92
C ASN A 415 24.76 -11.93 6.65
N GLY A 416 25.01 -12.78 7.64
CA GLY A 416 23.95 -13.47 8.40
C GLY A 416 23.11 -12.57 9.34
N HIS A 417 23.44 -11.28 9.46
CA HIS A 417 22.78 -10.33 10.36
C HIS A 417 22.15 -9.16 9.60
N LEU A 418 22.87 -8.60 8.63
CA LEU A 418 22.53 -7.37 7.93
C LEU A 418 22.57 -7.53 6.41
N GLN A 419 21.77 -6.71 5.73
CA GLN A 419 21.86 -6.47 4.29
C GLN A 419 21.91 -4.95 4.04
N ALA A 420 22.81 -4.52 3.16
CA ALA A 420 23.02 -3.11 2.84
C ALA A 420 23.09 -2.95 1.31
N PHE A 421 22.31 -2.01 0.77
CA PHE A 421 22.21 -1.78 -0.68
C PHE A 421 22.56 -0.33 -0.98
N VAL A 422 23.66 -0.12 -1.69
CA VAL A 422 24.17 1.20 -2.06
C VAL A 422 23.92 1.43 -3.54
N ARG A 423 23.25 2.52 -3.90
CA ARG A 423 22.95 2.86 -5.28
C ARG A 423 24.07 3.66 -5.93
N ASP A 424 24.39 3.32 -7.18
CA ASP A 424 25.37 4.03 -8.02
C ASP A 424 24.68 5.04 -8.97
N ASP A 425 24.17 6.13 -8.41
CA ASP A 425 23.46 7.21 -9.10
C ASP A 425 24.15 8.59 -8.99
N GLY A 426 25.38 8.61 -8.48
CA GLY A 426 26.12 9.82 -8.15
C GLY A 426 26.03 10.20 -6.67
N ASP A 427 25.02 9.75 -5.93
CA ASP A 427 24.92 10.01 -4.49
C ASP A 427 25.70 8.99 -3.66
N ALA A 428 25.93 7.78 -4.20
CA ALA A 428 26.53 6.65 -3.47
C ALA A 428 25.84 6.43 -2.11
N THR A 429 24.51 6.53 -2.12
CA THR A 429 23.64 6.50 -0.94
C THR A 429 23.16 5.09 -0.65
N LEU A 430 22.97 4.78 0.62
CA LEU A 430 22.40 3.53 1.07
C LEU A 430 20.87 3.63 1.00
N VAL A 431 20.27 2.89 0.06
CA VAL A 431 18.81 2.86 -0.17
C VAL A 431 18.10 1.86 0.74
N GLU A 432 18.82 0.85 1.25
CA GLU A 432 18.31 -0.13 2.21
C GLU A 432 19.39 -0.51 3.22
N LEU A 433 19.01 -0.51 4.50
CA LEU A 433 19.79 -1.12 5.59
C LEU A 433 18.86 -2.02 6.40
N SER A 434 18.91 -3.31 6.12
CA SER A 434 18.01 -4.29 6.71
C SER A 434 18.71 -5.13 7.76
N SER A 435 18.06 -5.28 8.92
CA SER A 435 18.43 -6.26 9.95
C SER A 435 17.55 -7.49 9.83
N LEU A 436 18.18 -8.65 9.61
CA LEU A 436 17.49 -9.94 9.61
C LEU A 436 17.04 -10.34 11.02
N VAL A 437 17.79 -9.94 12.05
CA VAL A 437 17.48 -10.27 13.45
C VAL A 437 16.28 -9.49 13.96
N LEU A 438 16.18 -8.21 13.62
CA LEU A 438 15.04 -7.37 13.99
C LEU A 438 13.90 -7.44 12.97
N ALA A 439 14.13 -8.09 11.82
CA ALA A 439 13.27 -8.06 10.65
C ALA A 439 12.87 -6.63 10.26
N HIS A 440 13.81 -5.67 10.30
CA HIS A 440 13.51 -4.24 10.09
C HIS A 440 14.43 -3.62 9.04
N ASN A 441 13.87 -2.80 8.15
CA ASN A 441 14.63 -1.97 7.20
C ASN A 441 14.71 -0.53 7.74
N PHE A 442 15.90 -0.10 8.16
CA PHE A 442 16.15 1.28 8.62
C PHE A 442 16.07 2.32 7.49
N GLY A 443 16.15 1.88 6.23
CA GLY A 443 15.97 2.71 5.04
C GLY A 443 14.52 2.79 4.54
N ASP A 444 13.52 2.27 5.26
CA ASP A 444 12.09 2.34 4.89
C ASP A 444 11.49 3.75 5.07
N THR A 445 12.13 4.76 4.48
CA THR A 445 11.72 6.16 4.52
C THR A 445 10.87 6.49 3.29
N LEU A 446 10.21 7.64 3.29
CA LEU A 446 9.44 8.11 2.13
C LEU A 446 9.76 9.58 1.89
N ARG A 447 9.99 9.94 0.63
CA ARG A 447 10.14 11.35 0.24
C ARG A 447 8.82 12.09 0.42
N ALA A 448 8.89 13.38 0.72
CA ALA A 448 7.76 14.26 0.50
C ALA A 448 7.53 14.41 -1.01
N TYR A 449 6.48 13.76 -1.54
CA TYR A 449 6.05 14.00 -2.92
C TYR A 449 5.07 15.14 -2.99
N GLY A 450 5.07 15.85 -4.12
CA GLY A 450 3.94 16.69 -4.48
C GLY A 450 2.74 15.79 -4.81
N GLU A 451 1.60 16.09 -4.21
CA GLU A 451 0.35 15.38 -4.43
C GLU A 451 -0.69 16.33 -5.02
N ALA A 452 -1.52 15.86 -5.96
CA ALA A 452 -2.48 16.73 -6.64
C ALA A 452 -3.47 17.38 -5.66
N TYR A 453 -3.84 16.66 -4.60
CA TYR A 453 -4.72 17.15 -3.56
C TYR A 453 -4.07 18.22 -2.64
N HIS A 454 -2.75 18.42 -2.66
CA HIS A 454 -2.11 19.46 -1.83
C HIS A 454 -2.59 20.86 -2.21
N ALA A 455 -3.00 21.09 -3.47
CA ALA A 455 -3.63 22.34 -3.88
C ALA A 455 -4.94 22.65 -3.12
N LYS A 456 -5.62 21.62 -2.59
CA LYS A 456 -6.84 21.79 -1.78
C LYS A 456 -6.55 22.31 -0.38
N ILE A 457 -5.33 22.14 0.15
CA ILE A 457 -4.92 22.63 1.47
C ILE A 457 -5.05 24.17 1.50
N ASP A 458 -4.59 24.83 0.45
CA ASP A 458 -4.66 26.28 0.31
C ASP A 458 -6.10 26.76 0.08
N GLN A 459 -6.93 25.99 -0.64
CA GLN A 459 -8.31 26.34 -0.97
C GLN A 459 -9.29 26.15 0.20
N ALA A 460 -9.11 25.10 1.01
CA ALA A 460 -10.00 24.78 2.12
C ALA A 460 -9.87 25.74 3.32
N GLN A 461 -8.78 26.51 3.41
CA GLN A 461 -8.68 27.63 4.35
C GLN A 461 -9.68 28.77 4.03
N THR A 462 -10.39 28.71 2.89
CA THR A 462 -11.27 29.79 2.40
C THR A 462 -12.74 29.41 2.11
N ALA A 463 -13.21 28.18 2.35
CA ALA A 463 -14.58 27.78 1.97
C ALA A 463 -15.35 26.97 3.05
N HIS A 464 -16.63 27.29 3.24
CA HIS A 464 -17.63 26.49 3.97
C HIS A 464 -18.59 25.81 2.96
N ALA A 465 -18.95 24.54 3.18
CA ALA A 465 -19.84 23.77 2.30
C ALA A 465 -21.30 23.70 2.81
N GLU A 466 -22.27 23.77 1.90
CA GLU A 466 -23.71 23.54 2.15
C GLU A 466 -24.08 22.04 2.01
N HIS A 467 -25.14 21.59 2.69
CA HIS A 467 -25.60 20.19 2.68
C HIS A 467 -27.02 20.02 2.09
N GLY A 468 -27.17 19.00 1.24
CA GLY A 468 -28.46 18.48 0.74
C GLY A 468 -29.03 17.36 1.62
N ALA A 469 -30.09 16.67 1.18
CA ALA A 469 -30.88 15.72 1.98
C ALA A 469 -30.25 14.31 2.20
N GLY A 470 -29.04 14.04 1.68
CA GLY A 470 -28.29 12.79 1.87
C GLY A 470 -26.89 13.02 2.46
N ILE A 471 -26.15 11.94 2.73
CA ILE A 471 -24.77 12.04 3.24
C ILE A 471 -23.75 12.04 2.08
N ALA A 472 -22.68 12.82 2.22
CA ALA A 472 -21.60 12.87 1.24
C ALA A 472 -20.63 11.69 1.41
N SER A 473 -20.11 11.18 0.28
CA SER A 473 -19.03 10.18 0.24
C SER A 473 -17.74 10.73 0.84
N ALA A 474 -16.86 9.86 1.33
CA ALA A 474 -15.55 10.25 1.87
C ALA A 474 -14.68 10.99 0.83
N HIS A 475 -14.83 10.66 -0.46
CA HIS A 475 -14.12 11.30 -1.57
C HIS A 475 -14.41 12.79 -1.74
N ASP A 476 -15.56 13.27 -1.24
CA ASP A 476 -16.04 14.64 -1.47
C ASP A 476 -15.73 15.58 -0.30
N ARG A 477 -15.05 15.09 0.76
CA ARG A 477 -14.82 15.83 2.01
C ARG A 477 -13.40 16.37 2.10
N VAL A 478 -13.27 17.57 2.67
CA VAL A 478 -11.98 18.12 3.11
C VAL A 478 -12.04 18.37 4.62
N ALA A 479 -11.20 17.66 5.35
CA ALA A 479 -11.03 17.79 6.79
C ALA A 479 -9.54 17.89 7.14
N PHE A 480 -9.20 18.31 8.36
CA PHE A 480 -7.82 18.44 8.84
C PHE A 480 -7.71 17.81 10.22
N LEU A 481 -6.94 16.74 10.36
CA LEU A 481 -6.61 16.15 11.67
C LEU A 481 -5.44 16.91 12.33
N HIS A 482 -4.48 17.34 11.51
CA HIS A 482 -3.33 18.13 11.94
C HIS A 482 -3.33 19.51 11.27
N THR A 483 -2.84 20.52 12.00
CA THR A 483 -2.60 21.86 11.41
C THR A 483 -1.51 21.76 10.35
N ILE A 484 -1.86 22.02 9.10
CA ILE A 484 -0.92 22.09 7.98
C ILE A 484 -0.57 23.55 7.70
N VAL A 485 0.71 23.89 7.72
CA VAL A 485 1.25 25.23 7.47
C VAL A 485 2.02 25.26 6.14
N PRO A 486 2.21 26.44 5.53
CA PRO A 486 3.00 26.58 4.31
C PRO A 486 4.39 25.97 4.48
N GLY A 487 4.77 25.07 3.57
CA GLY A 487 6.04 24.36 3.60
C GLY A 487 5.95 22.89 4.04
N ASP A 488 4.92 22.48 4.79
CA ASP A 488 4.79 21.09 5.23
C ASP A 488 4.61 20.09 4.07
N ALA A 489 4.03 20.56 2.97
CA ALA A 489 3.81 19.78 1.74
C ALA A 489 4.83 20.09 0.64
N THR A 490 5.95 20.77 0.96
CA THR A 490 7.00 21.04 -0.01
C THR A 490 7.68 19.73 -0.44
N PRO A 491 7.70 19.41 -1.75
CA PRO A 491 8.30 18.17 -2.20
C PRO A 491 9.82 18.13 -2.00
N ASP A 492 10.35 16.97 -1.66
CA ASP A 492 11.78 16.70 -1.62
C ASP A 492 12.35 16.66 -3.05
N LEU A 493 13.52 17.30 -3.24
CA LEU A 493 14.23 17.31 -4.53
C LEU A 493 15.20 16.13 -4.68
N ARG A 494 15.61 15.52 -3.57
CA ARG A 494 16.58 14.41 -3.51
C ARG A 494 15.96 13.22 -2.77
N PRO A 495 16.54 12.01 -2.92
CA PRO A 495 16.17 10.87 -2.12
C PRO A 495 16.24 11.13 -0.61
N ARG A 496 15.53 10.30 0.17
CA ARG A 496 15.65 10.23 1.63
C ARG A 496 16.41 8.97 2.06
N GLY A 497 17.60 8.76 1.47
CA GLY A 497 18.49 7.64 1.77
C GLY A 497 19.35 7.86 3.02
N ILE A 498 20.20 6.87 3.32
CA ILE A 498 21.17 6.92 4.42
C ILE A 498 22.56 7.21 3.84
N PHE A 499 23.31 8.13 4.46
CA PHE A 499 24.60 8.63 3.98
C PHE A 499 24.48 9.51 2.72
N LEU A 500 23.54 10.46 2.71
CA LEU A 500 23.50 11.50 1.68
C LEU A 500 24.47 12.62 2.02
N ASP A 501 25.47 12.84 1.19
CA ASP A 501 26.53 13.78 1.50
C ASP A 501 26.28 15.16 0.89
N ARG A 502 26.76 16.17 1.61
CA ARG A 502 26.79 17.57 1.23
C ARG A 502 28.12 18.18 1.62
N LEU A 503 28.54 19.20 0.88
CA LEU A 503 29.77 19.95 1.14
C LEU A 503 29.47 21.45 1.26
N CYS A 504 30.29 22.12 2.06
CA CYS A 504 30.32 23.58 2.13
C CYS A 504 31.76 24.05 1.87
N SER A 505 31.96 24.83 0.81
CA SER A 505 33.21 25.58 0.61
C SER A 505 33.27 26.76 1.59
N ALA A 506 34.45 27.28 1.91
CA ALA A 506 34.63 28.37 2.88
C ALA A 506 33.56 29.49 2.73
N ASP A 507 32.68 29.60 3.73
CA ASP A 507 31.54 30.54 3.85
C ASP A 507 30.43 30.44 2.77
N GLY A 508 30.34 29.33 2.04
CA GLY A 508 29.29 29.06 1.04
C GLY A 508 28.02 28.38 1.61
N PRO A 509 26.96 28.23 0.79
CA PRO A 509 25.84 27.36 1.15
C PRO A 509 26.27 25.88 1.10
N LEU A 510 25.61 25.02 1.89
CA LEU A 510 25.71 23.58 1.70
C LEU A 510 25.21 23.20 0.29
N ARG A 511 25.96 22.35 -0.40
CA ARG A 511 25.63 21.81 -1.71
C ARG A 511 25.66 20.29 -1.67
N ALA A 512 24.81 19.64 -2.47
CA ALA A 512 24.88 18.20 -2.67
C ALA A 512 26.27 17.78 -3.15
N LEU A 513 26.75 16.65 -2.64
CA LEU A 513 27.84 15.89 -3.24
C LEU A 513 27.22 14.69 -3.93
N ASP A 514 26.94 14.84 -5.22
CA ASP A 514 26.13 13.96 -6.07
C ASP A 514 26.86 13.52 -7.34
N ASP A 515 28.19 13.57 -7.33
CA ASP A 515 29.08 13.20 -8.44
C ASP A 515 30.03 12.04 -8.10
N TYR A 516 29.68 11.23 -7.09
CA TYR A 516 30.42 10.02 -6.75
C TYR A 516 30.48 9.07 -7.94
N ARG A 517 31.64 8.43 -8.10
CA ARG A 517 31.87 7.38 -9.09
C ARG A 517 32.41 6.13 -8.40
N ALA A 518 31.97 4.96 -8.85
CA ALA A 518 32.53 3.70 -8.38
C ALA A 518 34.08 3.70 -8.46
N GLY A 519 34.71 3.34 -7.35
CA GLY A 519 36.15 3.22 -7.23
C GLY A 519 36.68 1.86 -7.68
N ASN A 520 38.00 1.71 -7.65
CA ASN A 520 38.67 0.48 -8.09
C ASN A 520 38.51 -0.70 -7.10
N ARG A 521 38.01 -0.43 -5.89
CA ARG A 521 37.79 -1.45 -4.86
C ARG A 521 36.29 -1.64 -4.66
N GLU A 522 35.89 -2.89 -4.39
CA GLU A 522 34.51 -3.22 -4.06
C GLU A 522 34.02 -2.37 -2.88
N GLY A 523 32.79 -1.84 -3.00
CA GLY A 523 32.18 -0.99 -1.98
C GLY A 523 32.87 0.36 -1.78
N THR A 524 33.57 0.88 -2.79
CA THR A 524 34.19 2.22 -2.74
C THR A 524 33.62 3.15 -3.80
N TRP A 525 33.44 4.42 -3.43
CA TRP A 525 33.03 5.51 -4.30
C TRP A 525 33.94 6.70 -4.08
N ILE A 526 34.23 7.42 -5.16
CA ILE A 526 35.15 8.55 -5.16
C ILE A 526 34.43 9.76 -5.71
N ALA A 527 34.51 10.86 -4.98
CA ALA A 527 34.20 12.18 -5.49
C ALA A 527 35.42 13.10 -5.30
N GLY A 528 35.46 14.23 -5.98
CA GLY A 528 36.59 15.14 -5.85
C GLY A 528 36.47 16.38 -6.71
N GLY A 529 37.32 17.35 -6.42
CA GLY A 529 37.43 18.60 -7.15
C GLY A 529 38.88 18.99 -7.37
N GLU A 530 39.11 20.26 -7.69
CA GLU A 530 40.46 20.77 -7.86
C GLU A 530 41.22 20.72 -6.53
N GLY A 531 42.23 19.86 -6.44
CA GLY A 531 43.12 19.75 -5.28
C GLY A 531 42.59 18.94 -4.07
N TRP A 532 41.45 18.26 -4.21
CA TRP A 532 40.91 17.38 -3.17
C TRP A 532 40.16 16.17 -3.74
N ARG A 533 40.15 15.08 -2.98
CA ARG A 533 39.49 13.82 -3.33
C ARG A 533 38.95 13.13 -2.08
N LEU A 534 37.69 12.73 -2.11
CA LEU A 534 37.01 12.00 -1.03
C LEU A 534 36.72 10.57 -1.49
N GLU A 535 37.29 9.59 -0.82
CA GLU A 535 36.89 8.20 -0.96
C GLU A 535 35.90 7.83 0.14
N LYS A 536 34.71 7.37 -0.24
CA LYS A 536 33.68 6.81 0.64
C LYS A 536 33.68 5.30 0.47
N SER A 537 33.76 4.55 1.57
CA SER A 537 33.74 3.09 1.53
C SER A 537 32.78 2.48 2.54
N TYR A 538 32.00 1.51 2.10
CA TYR A 538 31.04 0.78 2.94
C TYR A 538 31.60 -0.58 3.33
N ARG A 539 31.53 -0.92 4.62
CA ARG A 539 32.01 -2.21 5.15
C ARG A 539 30.98 -2.81 6.10
N LEU A 540 30.61 -4.05 5.83
CA LEU A 540 29.64 -4.78 6.62
C LEU A 540 30.36 -5.82 7.49
N GLU A 541 30.26 -5.69 8.82
CA GLU A 541 30.90 -6.56 9.79
C GLU A 541 29.90 -6.95 10.88
N ALA A 542 29.53 -8.23 10.92
CA ALA A 542 28.52 -8.77 11.85
C ALA A 542 27.23 -7.91 11.89
N ASP A 543 26.92 -7.33 13.05
CA ASP A 543 25.78 -6.49 13.39
C ASP A 543 25.99 -4.99 13.05
N SER A 544 27.05 -4.65 12.32
CA SER A 544 27.41 -3.26 12.04
C SER A 544 27.75 -2.98 10.57
N LEU A 545 27.39 -1.78 10.12
CA LEU A 545 27.82 -1.18 8.86
C LEU A 545 28.68 0.04 9.17
N SER A 546 29.95 0.02 8.78
CA SER A 546 30.85 1.17 8.86
C SER A 546 30.99 1.84 7.50
N VAL A 547 30.82 3.16 7.47
CA VAL A 547 31.15 4.01 6.34
C VAL A 547 32.39 4.82 6.67
N ILE A 548 33.39 4.72 5.81
CA ILE A 548 34.71 5.31 6.01
C ILE A 548 34.95 6.34 4.91
N PHE A 549 35.15 7.58 5.33
CA PHE A 549 35.51 8.72 4.49
C PHE A 549 37.01 8.98 4.61
N ARG A 550 37.75 8.87 3.50
CA ARG A 550 39.18 9.20 3.43
C ARG A 550 39.40 10.41 2.55
N THR A 551 40.16 11.37 3.07
CA THR A 551 40.45 12.63 2.40
C THR A 551 41.87 12.63 1.85
N GLU A 552 42.03 12.86 0.55
CA GLU A 552 43.31 13.05 -0.14
C GLU A 552 43.42 14.46 -0.76
N GLY A 553 44.53 15.15 -0.53
CA GLY A 553 44.78 16.52 -1.02
C GLY A 553 44.69 17.59 0.08
N ASP A 554 44.98 18.83 -0.29
CA ASP A 554 45.15 19.94 0.66
C ASP A 554 44.08 21.03 0.51
N ALA A 555 43.22 20.94 -0.51
CA ALA A 555 42.22 21.95 -0.86
C ALA A 555 40.77 21.50 -0.57
N PHE A 556 40.54 20.88 0.60
CA PHE A 556 39.21 20.37 0.96
C PHE A 556 38.17 21.47 1.22
N PRO A 557 36.87 21.18 0.99
CA PRO A 557 35.77 21.99 1.51
C PRO A 557 35.86 22.17 3.04
N ALA A 558 35.31 23.27 3.56
CA ALA A 558 35.38 23.61 4.99
C ALA A 558 34.57 22.65 5.88
N LEU A 559 33.51 22.06 5.33
CA LEU A 559 32.61 21.15 6.03
C LEU A 559 32.09 20.08 5.09
N ILE A 560 32.00 18.86 5.61
CA ILE A 560 31.20 17.77 5.04
C ILE A 560 30.05 17.49 6.00
N GLU A 561 28.83 17.43 5.47
CA GLU A 561 27.63 17.01 6.19
C GLU A 561 27.11 15.72 5.55
N THR A 562 26.89 14.70 6.38
CA THR A 562 26.31 13.42 5.98
C THR A 562 24.95 13.28 6.63
N GLU A 563 23.89 13.15 5.83
CA GLU A 563 22.51 12.97 6.29
C GLU A 563 22.16 11.48 6.36
N LEU A 564 21.61 11.06 7.50
CA LEU A 564 21.05 9.72 7.74
C LEU A 564 19.53 9.87 7.89
N ASN A 565 18.76 9.35 6.96
CA ASN A 565 17.30 9.27 7.08
C ASN A 565 16.93 7.86 7.54
N LEU A 566 16.45 7.74 8.78
CA LEU A 566 16.25 6.46 9.45
C LEU A 566 14.78 6.26 9.82
N ALA A 567 14.17 5.21 9.27
CA ALA A 567 12.83 4.79 9.63
C ALA A 567 12.87 3.99 10.94
N LEU A 568 12.16 4.47 11.97
CA LEU A 568 12.05 3.77 13.25
C LEU A 568 10.58 3.52 13.64
N PRO A 569 10.25 2.33 14.17
CA PRO A 569 8.87 1.91 14.31
C PRO A 569 7.94 2.78 15.15
N SER A 570 8.48 3.39 16.21
CA SER A 570 7.73 4.28 17.10
C SER A 570 7.42 5.65 16.49
N CYS A 571 8.05 6.03 15.37
CA CYS A 571 7.89 7.36 14.75
C CYS A 571 8.03 8.47 15.81
N ASP A 572 7.07 9.39 15.94
CA ASP A 572 7.03 10.41 17.00
C ASP A 572 6.29 9.97 18.28
N GLY A 573 6.01 8.68 18.43
CA GLY A 573 5.49 8.06 19.64
C GLY A 573 6.53 7.95 20.76
N TYR A 574 6.04 7.80 22.00
CA TYR A 574 6.83 7.79 23.23
C TYR A 574 7.81 6.60 23.37
N GLY A 575 7.66 5.58 22.52
CA GLY A 575 8.53 4.41 22.48
C GLY A 575 9.92 4.69 21.90
N GLY A 576 10.05 5.74 21.07
CA GLY A 576 11.27 6.10 20.37
C GLY A 576 12.06 7.20 21.08
N ARG A 577 13.35 6.96 21.36
CA ARG A 577 14.18 7.82 22.22
C ARG A 577 15.60 7.99 21.71
N TYR A 578 16.13 9.19 21.84
CA TYR A 578 17.56 9.46 21.76
C TYR A 578 18.21 9.09 23.09
N VAL A 579 19.28 8.31 23.07
CA VAL A 579 20.07 7.95 24.26
C VAL A 579 21.52 8.34 24.02
N LEU A 580 22.03 9.28 24.83
CA LEU A 580 23.40 9.77 24.75
C LEU A 580 24.39 8.75 25.32
N ALA A 581 25.69 8.95 25.07
CA ALA A 581 26.75 8.12 25.64
C ALA A 581 26.75 8.08 27.18
N SER A 582 26.28 9.17 27.83
CA SER A 582 26.10 9.25 29.28
C SER A 582 24.94 8.39 29.82
N GLY A 583 24.05 7.92 28.93
CA GLY A 583 22.76 7.31 29.28
C GLY A 583 21.61 8.32 29.38
N ASP A 584 21.87 9.62 29.21
CA ASP A 584 20.82 10.65 29.26
C ASP A 584 19.89 10.54 28.05
N ILE A 585 18.61 10.86 28.27
CA ILE A 585 17.54 10.84 27.27
C ILE A 585 17.05 12.26 27.02
N PRO A 586 17.62 12.99 26.04
CA PRO A 586 17.27 14.39 25.80
C PRO A 586 15.89 14.56 25.14
N GLY A 587 15.32 13.51 24.54
CA GLY A 587 14.02 13.58 23.88
C GLY A 587 13.70 12.36 23.02
N GLY A 588 12.57 12.42 22.34
CA GLY A 588 12.11 11.41 21.38
C GLY A 588 12.35 11.82 19.93
N PHE A 589 12.17 10.87 19.01
CA PHE A 589 12.39 11.04 17.57
C PHE A 589 11.58 12.18 16.93
N GLY A 590 10.40 12.48 17.46
CA GLY A 590 9.57 13.61 17.03
C GLY A 590 10.08 15.00 17.43
N GLN A 591 11.17 15.07 18.20
CA GLN A 591 11.75 16.31 18.73
C GLN A 591 13.13 16.57 18.10
N PRO A 592 13.51 17.84 17.93
CA PRO A 592 14.84 18.19 17.46
C PRO A 592 15.90 17.88 18.53
N LEU A 593 17.11 17.55 18.09
CA LEU A 593 18.29 17.37 18.94
C LEU A 593 19.50 17.99 18.27
N GLU A 594 20.27 18.80 19.00
CA GLU A 594 21.56 19.33 18.54
C GLU A 594 22.66 18.96 19.53
N LEU A 595 23.80 18.49 19.03
CA LEU A 595 24.99 18.15 19.82
C LEU A 595 26.23 18.66 19.09
N ASP A 596 27.16 19.31 19.80
CA ASP A 596 28.34 19.91 19.15
C ASP A 596 29.50 18.92 18.93
N GLU A 597 29.70 17.97 19.84
CA GLU A 597 30.81 17.01 19.83
C GLU A 597 30.32 15.58 20.05
N MET A 598 29.40 15.12 19.18
CA MET A 598 28.84 13.78 19.26
C MET A 598 29.87 12.74 18.80
N LEU A 599 30.09 11.71 19.63
CA LEU A 599 30.83 10.49 19.30
C LEU A 599 29.93 9.24 19.26
N GLN A 600 28.84 9.26 20.02
CA GLN A 600 27.88 8.17 20.07
C GLN A 600 26.47 8.70 20.32
N LEU A 601 25.50 8.18 19.57
CA LEU A 601 24.07 8.34 19.80
C LEU A 601 23.38 6.99 19.61
N THR A 602 22.53 6.58 20.54
CA THR A 602 21.70 5.39 20.38
C THR A 602 20.26 5.82 20.13
N LEU A 603 19.64 5.28 19.07
CA LEU A 603 18.23 5.42 18.78
C LEU A 603 17.53 4.17 19.33
N ASP A 604 16.97 4.30 20.53
CA ASP A 604 16.28 3.21 21.24
C ASP A 604 14.79 3.22 20.89
N ASP A 605 14.22 2.07 20.55
CA ASP A 605 12.82 1.97 20.13
C ASP A 605 12.16 0.70 20.68
N SER A 606 11.16 0.90 21.54
CA SER A 606 10.44 -0.21 22.18
C SER A 606 9.64 -1.07 21.20
N GLU A 607 9.12 -0.48 20.12
CA GLU A 607 8.35 -1.20 19.10
C GLU A 607 9.28 -1.99 18.17
N LEU A 608 10.49 -1.46 17.91
CA LEU A 608 11.57 -2.22 17.26
C LEU A 608 12.05 -3.41 18.09
N ARG A 609 11.89 -3.34 19.42
CA ARG A 609 12.54 -4.24 20.39
C ARG A 609 14.05 -4.28 20.20
N GLY A 610 14.63 -3.11 20.06
CA GLY A 610 16.06 -2.95 19.85
C GLY A 610 16.42 -1.49 19.63
N ALA A 611 17.67 -1.27 19.24
CA ALA A 611 18.20 0.05 19.01
C ALA A 611 19.16 0.06 17.81
N LEU A 612 19.33 1.25 17.22
CA LEU A 612 20.40 1.53 16.27
C LEU A 612 21.37 2.52 16.92
N ARG A 613 22.63 2.12 17.10
CA ARG A 613 23.68 2.99 17.60
C ARG A 613 24.50 3.56 16.46
N ILE A 614 24.69 4.87 16.49
CA ILE A 614 25.55 5.64 15.60
C ILE A 614 26.82 5.96 16.38
N GLU A 615 27.98 5.58 15.83
CA GLU A 615 29.30 5.80 16.44
C GLU A 615 30.20 6.52 15.43
N THR A 616 30.95 7.53 15.86
CA THR A 616 31.87 8.27 14.99
C THR A 616 33.32 8.17 15.47
N GLY A 617 34.26 8.13 14.53
CA GLY A 617 35.70 8.03 14.82
C GLY A 617 36.30 9.34 15.34
N LEU A 618 35.82 10.47 14.84
CA LEU A 618 36.10 11.82 15.35
C LEU A 618 34.78 12.50 15.74
N PRO A 619 34.81 13.48 16.67
CA PRO A 619 33.62 14.23 17.07
C PRO A 619 32.96 14.92 15.87
N VAL A 620 31.62 14.88 15.83
CA VAL A 620 30.82 15.56 14.81
C VAL A 620 29.77 16.43 15.46
N ARG A 621 29.39 17.51 14.78
CA ARG A 621 28.17 18.24 15.13
C ARG A 621 26.98 17.46 14.58
N LEU A 622 26.04 17.10 15.46
CA LEU A 622 24.81 16.42 15.10
C LEU A 622 23.63 17.38 15.13
N LYS A 623 22.75 17.28 14.14
CA LYS A 623 21.39 17.82 14.18
C LYS A 623 20.39 16.72 13.80
N ALA A 624 19.43 16.42 14.66
CA ALA A 624 18.34 15.51 14.37
C ALA A 624 17.01 16.25 14.33
N GLN A 625 16.12 15.83 13.42
CA GLN A 625 14.75 16.35 13.30
C GLN A 625 13.83 15.32 12.64
N PRO A 626 12.51 15.38 12.89
CA PRO A 626 11.56 14.50 12.21
C PRO A 626 11.35 14.94 10.75
N HIS A 627 11.42 13.98 9.84
CA HIS A 627 10.95 14.13 8.46
C HIS A 627 9.48 13.71 8.38
N ARG A 628 8.61 14.61 7.90
CA ARG A 628 7.17 14.40 7.82
C ARG A 628 6.66 14.59 6.40
N THR A 629 5.61 13.84 6.07
CA THR A 629 4.84 13.99 4.84
C THR A 629 3.41 14.37 5.14
N VAL A 630 2.74 15.04 4.21
CA VAL A 630 1.31 15.35 4.31
C VAL A 630 0.50 14.40 3.44
N SER A 631 -0.35 13.60 4.07
CA SER A 631 -1.26 12.65 3.41
C SER A 631 -2.71 13.06 3.64
N GLN A 632 -3.58 12.73 2.69
CA GLN A 632 -5.03 12.80 2.86
C GLN A 632 -5.54 11.43 3.32
N SER A 633 -6.45 11.40 4.30
CA SER A 633 -7.18 10.20 4.75
C SER A 633 -8.69 10.47 4.75
N GLU A 634 -9.51 9.46 5.07
CA GLU A 634 -10.95 9.63 5.30
C GLU A 634 -11.27 10.63 6.42
N ALA A 635 -10.37 10.76 7.39
CA ALA A 635 -10.51 11.65 8.54
C ALA A 635 -9.93 13.06 8.27
N GLY A 636 -9.22 13.25 7.15
CA GLY A 636 -8.68 14.53 6.72
C GLY A 636 -7.18 14.53 6.47
N PHE A 637 -6.60 15.73 6.38
CA PHE A 637 -5.16 15.92 6.20
C PHE A 637 -4.37 15.63 7.46
N GLU A 638 -3.31 14.84 7.31
CA GLU A 638 -2.47 14.35 8.39
C GLU A 638 -0.99 14.55 8.07
N LYS A 639 -0.22 15.05 9.05
CA LYS A 639 1.24 14.92 9.05
C LYS A 639 1.65 13.55 9.61
N ILE A 640 2.46 12.83 8.85
CA ILE A 640 2.95 11.50 9.22
C ILE A 640 4.47 11.53 9.20
N MET A 641 5.10 11.13 10.31
CA MET A 641 6.56 11.05 10.39
C MET A 641 7.08 9.80 9.66
N GLN A 642 7.92 10.02 8.65
CA GLN A 642 8.48 8.95 7.80
C GLN A 642 9.88 8.53 8.23
N ALA A 643 10.65 9.43 8.86
CA ALA A 643 12.01 9.15 9.28
C ALA A 643 12.47 10.12 10.37
N VAL A 644 13.45 9.69 11.17
CA VAL A 644 14.36 10.58 11.86
C VAL A 644 15.45 10.99 10.86
N CYS A 645 15.61 12.30 10.62
CA CYS A 645 16.67 12.84 9.78
C CYS A 645 17.81 13.32 10.68
N ILE A 646 19.00 12.74 10.55
CA ILE A 646 20.19 13.06 11.35
C ILE A 646 21.30 13.58 10.42
N ALA A 647 21.66 14.85 10.55
CA ALA A 647 22.79 15.45 9.87
C ALA A 647 24.04 15.39 10.76
N LEU A 648 25.12 14.81 10.23
CA LEU A 648 26.42 14.67 10.89
C LEU A 648 27.45 15.52 10.17
N ALA A 649 27.84 16.63 10.79
CA ALA A 649 28.73 17.63 10.20
C ALA A 649 30.12 17.59 10.82
N TRP A 650 31.16 17.55 9.98
CA TRP A 650 32.56 17.50 10.41
C TRP A 650 33.48 18.22 9.41
N SER A 651 34.61 18.73 9.91
CA SER A 651 35.59 19.42 9.08
C SER A 651 36.68 18.45 8.61
N PRO A 652 36.83 18.23 7.29
CA PRO A 652 37.86 17.34 6.77
C PRO A 652 39.26 17.94 6.94
N LEU A 653 40.21 17.11 7.37
CA LEU A 653 41.63 17.44 7.39
C LEU A 653 42.36 16.64 6.30
N ALA A 654 43.45 17.18 5.73
CA ALA A 654 44.24 16.47 4.74
C ALA A 654 44.77 15.13 5.29
N GLY A 655 44.54 14.02 4.58
CA GLY A 655 44.98 12.69 4.98
C GLY A 655 44.26 12.12 6.21
N SER A 656 43.08 12.64 6.56
CA SER A 656 42.29 12.14 7.68
C SER A 656 41.32 11.03 7.25
N GLU A 657 40.93 10.21 8.22
CA GLU A 657 39.88 9.21 8.07
C GLU A 657 38.77 9.54 9.06
N GLN A 658 37.54 9.74 8.56
CA GLN A 658 36.35 9.78 9.40
C GLN A 658 35.55 8.50 9.21
N ARG A 659 35.27 7.81 10.31
CA ARG A 659 34.45 6.59 10.32
C ARG A 659 33.12 6.89 11.00
N ILE A 660 32.03 6.45 10.38
CA ILE A 660 30.69 6.47 10.96
C ILE A 660 30.16 5.04 10.92
N THR A 661 29.77 4.50 12.07
CA THR A 661 29.30 3.11 12.20
C THR A 661 27.86 3.09 12.67
N LEU A 662 27.03 2.33 11.97
CA LEU A 662 25.66 1.99 12.37
C LEU A 662 25.67 0.58 12.92
N ARG A 663 25.40 0.42 14.21
CA ARG A 663 25.38 -0.87 14.92
C ARG A 663 23.97 -1.20 15.38
N VAL A 664 23.48 -2.37 14.99
CA VAL A 664 22.17 -2.86 15.39
C VAL A 664 22.29 -3.60 16.73
N ILE A 665 21.45 -3.22 17.69
CA ILE A 665 21.46 -3.77 19.06
C ILE A 665 20.08 -4.36 19.35
N PRO A 666 19.90 -5.69 19.24
CA PRO A 666 18.66 -6.33 19.65
C PRO A 666 18.42 -6.17 21.16
N ALA A 667 17.15 -6.10 21.57
CA ALA A 667 16.81 -6.21 22.99
C ALA A 667 17.24 -7.58 23.53
N THR A 668 17.76 -7.58 24.76
CA THR A 668 18.18 -8.79 25.49
C THR A 668 17.02 -9.56 26.06
#